data_AF-A0A958Y0U1-F1
#
_entry.id   AF-A0A958Y0U1-F1
#
_cell.length_a   1.000
_cell.length_b   1.000
_cell.length_c   1.000
_cell.angle_alpha   90.00
_cell.angle_beta   90.00
_cell.angle_gamma   90.00
#
_symmetry.space_group_name_H-M   'P 1'
#
loop_
_entity.id
_entity.type
_entity.pdbx_description
1 polymer ?
#
loop_
_entity_poly.entity_id
_entity_poly.type
_entity_poly.pdbx_seq_one_letter_code
_entity_poly.pdbx_strand_id
1 'polypeptide(L)'
;MYPRNYLLLALSLLSACLFAQSGHQLIEQQEYEAARQALEKELRQDEQSVEAWLGMARLFAEEGYAQYNPDTAYTYLREAQRLTRKLSSGQQKRLDKAGLDKSSVRRLKNEIYDKGLQFAIAQGSSEAITRYMESYSRLGHDNEKKAKQAFLQTRFGELQEQGGYEILRDFSRSSREDIREYLPEFEQQLHNTIFEAYFQTRDSTQLGALFNLLADYPEAAARLDAPLSRALWEAPFIARAESYLRNADHRQLPRTIRVIYYYHYITGDWGDLLGFQNRYPLYADSFNIQAAITIARAAPDLKLGFTDVRLPVYQHYIELAAPVHKAFIALQQAIARDLARQDWEKAAATVRQFAPYFGENDSRITSLLELLAQPMEGLSPRSIGEAVNSEMGEYAPTLSADGQRLFFCRDVGNNEDIYAAGREGESWGTPYPIEALNTPENHEAPLAISADNTTLLMYDGGIVKYTDKQAEGWSVPRNFFSGPYTPEWQGSTTFASNREAVIFAARSLDIIGARNDDNIDLFVAMRQADGSWGPPTNLGTTLNTPFEDRSPFLHPDMRTLYFSSRGHGGLGSLDVFVTSRIGDGWMEWTEPVNLGKEINTPGRDWGYKISTDGTTAYFSADAPGRREELYQVAVPERFRPQPVSTIRGRITGLDGQPLNAELQLEDLTTGEPAGRIQPDPETGEFFVTLPSGRLYSYTVAGPGIYPVSNNIDLRDRITVLEIETNIEAPTLEEIQEGNITLPLKNLFFETDKYDIQPESFPELHRLAQLMKAYGLQAEIAGHTDHMGDAAYNQTLSRNRAEAVRTYLLALGVADGQVSATGYGLSQPVADNETEEGRALNRRVEIRFKGNEGVKE
;
A
#
# COMPACT_ATOMS: atom_id res chain seq x y z
N MET A 1 -51.84 -27.31 -73.09
CA MET A 1 -51.50 -28.09 -74.31
C MET A 1 -50.05 -28.52 -74.21
N TYR A 2 -49.81 -29.79 -73.94
CA TYR A 2 -48.64 -30.56 -74.45
C TYR A 2 -48.66 -30.54 -76.01
N PRO A 3 -47.64 -30.99 -76.79
CA PRO A 3 -46.29 -31.50 -76.45
C PRO A 3 -45.13 -31.25 -77.50
N ARG A 4 -43.92 -31.76 -77.16
CA ARG A 4 -42.96 -32.63 -77.94
C ARG A 4 -42.51 -32.23 -79.36
N ASN A 5 -41.25 -32.35 -79.78
CA ASN A 5 -40.13 -33.31 -79.55
C ASN A 5 -38.84 -32.59 -80.02
N TYR A 6 -37.71 -32.56 -79.30
CA TYR A 6 -36.71 -33.63 -79.11
C TYR A 6 -36.68 -34.71 -80.19
N LEU A 7 -35.88 -34.54 -81.24
CA LEU A 7 -35.05 -35.59 -81.86
C LEU A 7 -34.27 -34.96 -83.02
N LEU A 8 -33.06 -34.51 -82.71
CA LEU A 8 -31.90 -34.19 -83.56
C LEU A 8 -30.92 -33.34 -82.69
N LEU A 9 -30.82 -33.60 -81.38
CA LEU A 9 -29.86 -34.56 -80.84
C LEU A 9 -29.73 -35.84 -81.68
N ALA A 10 -28.49 -36.16 -82.04
CA ALA A 10 -28.07 -37.35 -82.77
C ALA A 10 -28.35 -37.30 -84.28
N LEU A 11 -27.58 -36.49 -84.99
CA LEU A 11 -26.62 -37.06 -85.93
C LEU A 11 -25.73 -35.97 -86.51
N SER A 12 -24.46 -36.12 -86.15
CA SER A 12 -23.25 -35.49 -86.67
C SER A 12 -22.69 -34.40 -85.75
N LEU A 13 -21.97 -34.71 -84.66
CA LEU A 13 -20.99 -35.78 -84.51
C LEU A 13 -20.23 -36.03 -85.81
N LEU A 14 -19.38 -35.09 -86.17
CA LEU A 14 -18.01 -35.42 -86.57
C LEU A 14 -17.19 -34.15 -86.32
N SER A 15 -16.03 -34.19 -85.70
CA SER A 15 -15.25 -35.30 -85.17
C SER A 15 -13.93 -34.67 -84.75
N ALA A 16 -13.39 -35.12 -83.62
CA ALA A 16 -12.11 -34.72 -83.05
C ALA A 16 -12.10 -33.26 -82.55
N CYS A 17 -11.96 -32.98 -81.26
CA CYS A 17 -10.91 -33.53 -80.42
C CYS A 17 -11.42 -33.86 -79.01
N LEU A 18 -11.60 -35.16 -78.76
CA LEU A 18 -10.93 -35.77 -77.61
C LEU A 18 -9.42 -35.49 -77.77
N PHE A 19 -8.74 -35.34 -76.63
CA PHE A 19 -7.36 -34.90 -76.44
C PHE A 19 -7.21 -33.39 -76.13
N ALA A 20 -7.18 -33.09 -74.82
CA ALA A 20 -6.29 -32.12 -74.19
C ALA A 20 -6.37 -30.62 -74.54
N GLN A 21 -7.28 -30.18 -75.41
CA GLN A 21 -7.44 -28.74 -75.73
C GLN A 21 -8.72 -28.11 -75.21
N SER A 22 -9.81 -28.88 -75.06
CA SER A 22 -11.10 -28.31 -74.64
C SER A 22 -11.03 -27.74 -73.23
N GLY A 23 -10.37 -28.43 -72.30
CA GLY A 23 -10.17 -27.92 -70.94
C GLY A 23 -9.42 -26.58 -70.92
N HIS A 24 -8.42 -26.41 -71.80
CA HIS A 24 -7.67 -25.16 -71.93
C HIS A 24 -8.54 -24.02 -72.49
N GLN A 25 -9.33 -24.28 -73.54
CA GLN A 25 -10.24 -23.29 -74.12
C GLN A 25 -11.35 -22.87 -73.15
N LEU A 26 -11.86 -23.82 -72.35
CA LEU A 26 -12.87 -23.54 -71.33
C LEU A 26 -12.29 -22.64 -70.21
N ILE A 27 -11.02 -22.82 -69.84
CA ILE A 27 -10.33 -21.92 -68.91
C ILE A 27 -10.22 -20.50 -69.49
N GLU A 28 -9.86 -20.36 -70.78
CA GLU A 28 -9.80 -19.05 -71.46
C GLU A 28 -11.16 -18.34 -71.53
N GLN A 29 -12.26 -19.09 -71.56
CA GLN A 29 -13.64 -18.60 -71.58
C GLN A 29 -14.28 -18.48 -70.19
N GLN A 30 -13.53 -18.72 -69.12
CA GLN A 30 -13.99 -18.68 -67.72
C GLN A 30 -15.09 -19.72 -67.39
N GLU A 31 -15.18 -20.82 -68.14
CA GLU A 31 -16.10 -21.94 -67.91
C GLU A 31 -15.50 -22.97 -66.94
N TYR A 32 -15.26 -22.57 -65.69
CA TYR A 32 -14.38 -23.29 -64.78
C TYR A 32 -14.82 -24.72 -64.40
N GLU A 33 -16.11 -24.96 -64.14
CA GLU A 33 -16.58 -26.29 -63.72
C GLU A 33 -16.57 -27.29 -64.88
N ALA A 34 -16.90 -26.82 -66.08
CA ALA A 34 -16.78 -27.61 -67.30
C ALA A 34 -15.30 -27.95 -67.59
N ALA A 35 -14.40 -26.97 -67.40
CA ALA A 35 -12.97 -27.20 -67.52
C ALA A 35 -12.47 -28.25 -66.52
N ARG A 36 -12.88 -28.14 -65.25
CA ARG A 36 -12.54 -29.10 -64.19
C ARG A 36 -12.93 -30.53 -64.56
N GLN A 37 -14.20 -30.74 -64.92
CA GLN A 37 -14.72 -32.08 -65.24
C GLN A 37 -14.05 -32.67 -66.48
N ALA A 38 -13.73 -31.84 -67.48
CA ALA A 38 -12.99 -32.28 -68.66
C ALA A 38 -11.56 -32.72 -68.31
N LEU A 39 -10.84 -31.92 -67.51
CA LEU A 39 -9.47 -32.21 -67.09
C LEU A 39 -9.38 -33.43 -66.16
N GLU A 40 -10.32 -33.59 -65.22
CA GLU A 40 -10.39 -34.78 -64.35
C GLU A 40 -10.71 -36.06 -65.13
N LYS A 41 -11.58 -35.96 -66.15
CA LYS A 41 -11.87 -37.08 -67.03
C LYS A 41 -10.62 -37.48 -67.83
N GLU A 42 -9.84 -36.51 -68.28
CA GLU A 42 -8.59 -36.75 -68.99
C GLU A 42 -7.55 -37.40 -68.09
N LEU A 43 -7.33 -36.89 -66.88
CA LEU A 43 -6.41 -37.49 -65.92
C LEU A 43 -6.80 -38.92 -65.53
N ARG A 44 -8.10 -39.24 -65.50
CA ARG A 44 -8.58 -40.62 -65.30
C ARG A 44 -8.31 -41.55 -66.48
N GLN A 45 -8.17 -41.01 -67.69
CA GLN A 45 -7.89 -41.77 -68.91
C GLN A 45 -6.39 -41.89 -69.16
N ASP A 46 -5.62 -40.85 -68.83
CA ASP A 46 -4.17 -40.79 -68.93
C ASP A 46 -3.59 -39.98 -67.76
N GLU A 47 -3.19 -40.68 -66.70
CA GLU A 47 -2.56 -40.07 -65.52
C GLU A 47 -1.19 -39.44 -65.82
N GLN A 48 -0.63 -39.67 -67.02
CA GLN A 48 0.63 -39.07 -67.46
C GLN A 48 0.43 -37.84 -68.38
N SER A 49 -0.82 -37.42 -68.63
CA SER A 49 -1.13 -36.26 -69.48
C SER A 49 -0.60 -34.96 -68.86
N VAL A 50 0.52 -34.46 -69.39
CA VAL A 50 1.15 -33.21 -68.95
C VAL A 50 0.22 -32.03 -69.19
N GLU A 51 -0.48 -32.00 -70.32
CA GLU A 51 -1.47 -31.00 -70.70
C GLU A 51 -2.58 -30.92 -69.65
N ALA A 52 -3.12 -32.06 -69.21
CA ALA A 52 -4.19 -32.09 -68.22
C ALA A 52 -3.71 -31.64 -66.84
N TRP A 53 -2.51 -32.05 -66.39
CA TRP A 53 -1.93 -31.56 -65.14
C TRP A 53 -1.62 -30.05 -65.18
N LEU A 54 -1.11 -29.52 -66.30
CA LEU A 54 -0.91 -28.07 -66.48
C LEU A 54 -2.24 -27.32 -66.55
N GLY A 55 -3.27 -27.90 -67.16
CA GLY A 55 -4.63 -27.36 -67.16
C GLY A 55 -5.23 -27.29 -65.76
N MET A 56 -5.07 -28.34 -64.96
CA MET A 56 -5.48 -28.35 -63.54
C MET A 56 -4.70 -27.31 -62.73
N ALA A 57 -3.39 -27.17 -62.98
CA ALA A 57 -2.59 -26.13 -62.35
C ALA A 57 -3.09 -24.71 -62.70
N ARG A 58 -3.42 -24.43 -63.97
CA ARG A 58 -4.00 -23.14 -64.39
C ARG A 58 -5.36 -22.89 -63.76
N LEU A 59 -6.24 -23.89 -63.77
CA LEU A 59 -7.59 -23.79 -63.22
C LEU A 59 -7.57 -23.44 -61.73
N PHE A 60 -6.79 -24.15 -60.92
CA PHE A 60 -6.70 -23.90 -59.49
C PHE A 60 -5.92 -22.63 -59.15
N ALA A 61 -5.14 -22.09 -60.09
CA ALA A 61 -4.49 -20.80 -59.97
C ALA A 61 -5.39 -19.62 -60.40
N GLU A 62 -6.62 -19.85 -60.85
CA GLU A 62 -7.50 -18.79 -61.34
C GLU A 62 -8.39 -18.25 -60.22
N GLU A 63 -8.29 -16.95 -59.88
CA GLU A 63 -9.02 -16.35 -58.75
C GLU A 63 -10.55 -16.37 -58.94
N GLY A 64 -11.01 -16.33 -60.19
CA GLY A 64 -12.44 -16.44 -60.53
C GLY A 64 -13.01 -17.84 -60.33
N TYR A 65 -12.18 -18.87 -60.13
CA TYR A 65 -12.64 -20.22 -59.91
C TYR A 65 -13.09 -20.40 -58.45
N ALA A 66 -14.28 -20.98 -58.27
CA ALA A 66 -14.87 -21.22 -56.95
C ALA A 66 -13.99 -22.06 -56.00
N GLN A 67 -13.03 -22.84 -56.53
CA GLN A 67 -12.08 -23.62 -55.74
C GLN A 67 -10.64 -23.16 -55.96
N TYR A 68 -10.46 -21.86 -56.23
CA TYR A 68 -9.15 -21.21 -56.28
C TYR A 68 -8.31 -21.62 -55.07
N ASN A 69 -7.18 -22.26 -55.34
CA ASN A 69 -6.26 -22.74 -54.32
C ASN A 69 -4.87 -22.90 -54.97
N PRO A 70 -3.98 -21.90 -54.82
CA PRO A 70 -2.69 -21.91 -55.47
C PRO A 70 -1.73 -22.99 -54.94
N ASP A 71 -1.92 -23.50 -53.72
CA ASP A 71 -1.15 -24.64 -53.19
C ASP A 71 -1.50 -25.94 -53.96
N THR A 72 -2.79 -26.10 -54.24
CA THR A 72 -3.31 -27.20 -55.05
C THR A 72 -2.83 -27.05 -56.51
N ALA A 73 -2.87 -25.82 -57.04
CA ALA A 73 -2.29 -25.51 -58.36
C ALA A 73 -0.80 -25.85 -58.44
N TYR A 74 -0.04 -25.53 -57.40
CA TYR A 74 1.38 -25.83 -57.31
C TYR A 74 1.65 -27.34 -57.24
N THR A 75 0.80 -28.10 -56.54
CA THR A 75 0.88 -29.57 -56.50
C THR A 75 0.71 -30.16 -57.91
N TYR A 76 -0.31 -29.70 -58.65
CA TYR A 76 -0.53 -30.12 -60.04
C TYR A 76 0.61 -29.69 -60.98
N LEU A 77 1.12 -28.48 -60.80
CA LEU A 77 2.28 -27.99 -61.56
C LEU A 77 3.52 -28.83 -61.31
N ARG A 78 3.79 -29.23 -60.06
CA ARG A 78 4.95 -30.05 -59.69
C ARG A 78 4.87 -31.43 -60.35
N GLU A 79 3.69 -32.04 -60.36
CA GLU A 79 3.47 -33.31 -61.05
C GLU A 79 3.63 -33.16 -62.57
N ALA A 80 3.09 -32.10 -63.18
CA ALA A 80 3.33 -31.78 -64.58
C ALA A 80 4.83 -31.61 -64.89
N GLN A 81 5.58 -30.90 -64.04
CA GLN A 81 7.02 -30.70 -64.18
C GLN A 81 7.84 -31.99 -64.00
N ARG A 82 7.37 -32.93 -63.18
CA ARG A 82 7.98 -34.25 -63.03
C ARG A 82 7.78 -35.09 -64.29
N LEU A 83 6.58 -35.04 -64.87
CA LEU A 83 6.23 -35.80 -66.07
C LEU A 83 6.85 -35.22 -67.35
N THR A 84 6.95 -33.89 -67.48
CA THR A 84 7.60 -33.21 -68.63
C THR A 84 9.05 -33.64 -68.86
N ARG A 85 9.79 -33.97 -67.79
CA ARG A 85 11.18 -34.48 -67.88
C ARG A 85 11.30 -35.83 -68.60
N LYS A 86 10.18 -36.53 -68.80
CA LYS A 86 10.10 -37.87 -69.41
C LYS A 86 9.52 -37.85 -70.83
N LEU A 87 9.21 -36.67 -71.38
CA LEU A 87 8.58 -36.54 -72.70
C LEU A 87 9.56 -36.83 -73.84
N SER A 88 9.05 -37.45 -74.91
CA SER A 88 9.77 -37.56 -76.19
C SER A 88 9.77 -36.23 -76.97
N SER A 89 10.71 -36.08 -77.92
CA SER A 89 10.84 -34.86 -78.74
C SER A 89 9.58 -34.52 -79.56
N GLY A 90 8.83 -35.54 -79.99
CA GLY A 90 7.55 -35.37 -80.69
C GLY A 90 6.42 -34.87 -79.77
N GLN A 91 6.37 -35.35 -78.53
CA GLN A 91 5.40 -34.90 -77.53
C GLN A 91 5.69 -33.46 -77.06
N GLN A 92 6.96 -33.10 -76.90
CA GLN A 92 7.35 -31.73 -76.57
C GLN A 92 6.90 -30.73 -77.66
N LYS A 93 7.10 -31.05 -78.94
CA LYS A 93 6.63 -30.20 -80.05
C LYS A 93 5.11 -30.02 -80.07
N ARG A 94 4.35 -31.02 -79.60
CA ARG A 94 2.88 -30.93 -79.50
C ARG A 94 2.46 -29.97 -78.39
N LEU A 95 3.09 -30.05 -77.21
CA LEU A 95 2.89 -29.10 -76.12
C LEU A 95 3.23 -27.67 -76.52
N ASP A 96 4.36 -27.48 -77.21
CA ASP A 96 4.77 -26.16 -77.70
C ASP A 96 3.74 -25.58 -78.69
N LYS A 97 3.20 -26.41 -79.60
CA LYS A 97 2.14 -26.00 -80.56
C LYS A 97 0.81 -25.66 -79.87
N ALA A 98 0.54 -26.23 -78.70
CA ALA A 98 -0.63 -25.92 -77.88
C ALA A 98 -0.43 -24.67 -76.99
N GLY A 99 0.69 -23.95 -77.15
CA GLY A 99 0.99 -22.75 -76.36
C GLY A 99 1.56 -23.04 -74.97
N LEU A 100 1.86 -24.30 -74.66
CA LEU A 100 2.39 -24.77 -73.37
C LEU A 100 3.90 -25.03 -73.43
N ASP A 101 4.63 -24.16 -74.12
CA ASP A 101 6.09 -24.26 -74.20
C ASP A 101 6.78 -24.03 -72.84
N LYS A 102 8.09 -24.29 -72.79
CA LYS A 102 8.90 -24.11 -71.57
C LYS A 102 8.81 -22.71 -70.97
N SER A 103 8.65 -21.67 -71.81
CA SER A 103 8.50 -20.29 -71.35
C SER A 103 7.12 -20.05 -70.74
N SER A 104 6.05 -20.60 -71.34
CA SER A 104 4.68 -20.57 -70.81
C SER A 104 4.55 -21.32 -69.49
N VAL A 105 5.20 -22.49 -69.35
CA VAL A 105 5.22 -23.25 -68.08
C VAL A 105 6.03 -22.52 -67.01
N ARG A 106 7.15 -21.87 -67.38
CA ARG A 106 7.92 -21.03 -66.45
C ARG A 106 7.11 -19.81 -65.99
N ARG A 107 6.36 -19.18 -66.90
CA ARG A 107 5.46 -18.05 -66.58
C ARG A 107 4.37 -18.49 -65.62
N LEU A 108 3.69 -19.60 -65.91
CA LEU A 108 2.69 -20.19 -65.04
C LEU A 108 3.26 -20.56 -63.66
N LYS A 109 4.49 -21.09 -63.60
CA LYS A 109 5.17 -21.35 -62.33
C LYS A 109 5.37 -20.08 -61.51
N ASN A 110 5.88 -19.03 -62.13
CA ASN A 110 6.09 -17.76 -61.44
C ASN A 110 4.76 -17.15 -60.99
N GLU A 111 3.73 -17.23 -61.83
CA GLU A 111 2.37 -16.79 -61.50
C GLU A 111 1.80 -17.56 -60.30
N ILE A 112 1.94 -18.89 -60.28
CA ILE A 112 1.52 -19.72 -59.14
C ILE A 112 2.34 -19.41 -57.88
N TYR A 113 3.62 -19.05 -58.01
CA TYR A 113 4.43 -18.62 -56.87
C TYR A 113 3.94 -17.28 -56.33
N ASP A 114 3.71 -16.29 -57.19
CA ASP A 114 3.19 -14.97 -56.80
C ASP A 114 1.79 -15.10 -56.19
N LYS A 115 0.88 -15.85 -56.83
CA LYS A 115 -0.47 -16.12 -56.34
C LYS A 115 -0.49 -16.91 -55.03
N GLY A 116 0.40 -17.90 -54.90
CA GLY A 116 0.59 -18.65 -53.65
C GLY A 116 1.03 -17.75 -52.50
N LEU A 117 1.94 -16.83 -52.76
CA LEU A 117 2.36 -15.86 -51.75
C LEU A 117 1.23 -14.91 -51.38
N GLN A 118 0.51 -14.35 -52.36
CA GLN A 118 -0.65 -13.48 -52.09
C GLN A 118 -1.75 -14.22 -51.31
N PHE A 119 -1.99 -15.49 -51.63
CA PHE A 119 -2.93 -16.34 -50.92
C PHE A 119 -2.49 -16.63 -49.48
N ALA A 120 -1.19 -16.82 -49.23
CA ALA A 120 -0.65 -16.95 -47.88
C ALA A 120 -0.76 -15.65 -47.09
N ILE A 121 -0.44 -14.50 -47.71
CA ILE A 121 -0.58 -13.16 -47.09
C ILE A 121 -2.05 -12.89 -46.73
N ALA A 122 -2.99 -13.25 -47.60
CA ALA A 122 -4.42 -13.04 -47.38
C ALA A 122 -4.99 -13.84 -46.18
N GLN A 123 -4.30 -14.91 -45.76
CA GLN A 123 -4.67 -15.65 -44.54
C GLN A 123 -4.30 -14.89 -43.25
N GLY A 124 -3.48 -13.83 -43.36
CA GLY A 124 -3.19 -12.91 -42.26
C GLY A 124 -2.32 -13.48 -41.14
N SER A 125 -1.63 -14.61 -41.35
CA SER A 125 -0.73 -15.19 -40.35
C SER A 125 0.67 -15.48 -40.88
N SER A 126 1.66 -15.27 -40.03
CA SER A 126 3.07 -15.56 -40.31
C SER A 126 3.28 -17.05 -40.59
N GLU A 127 2.54 -17.93 -39.91
CA GLU A 127 2.55 -19.39 -40.12
C GLU A 127 2.09 -19.78 -41.54
N ALA A 128 1.09 -19.10 -42.12
CA ALA A 128 0.68 -19.34 -43.49
C ALA A 128 1.81 -19.02 -44.49
N ILE A 129 2.55 -17.95 -44.25
CA ILE A 129 3.69 -17.54 -45.09
C ILE A 129 4.87 -18.51 -44.93
N THR A 130 5.15 -18.99 -43.71
CA THR A 130 6.14 -20.05 -43.47
C THR A 130 5.78 -21.33 -44.24
N ARG A 131 4.52 -21.78 -44.16
CA ARG A 131 4.05 -22.96 -44.91
C ARG A 131 4.21 -22.78 -46.41
N TYR A 132 3.96 -21.58 -46.96
CA TYR A 132 4.23 -21.27 -48.37
C TYR A 132 5.73 -21.45 -48.69
N MET A 133 6.61 -20.86 -47.89
CA MET A 133 8.06 -20.95 -48.13
C MET A 133 8.59 -22.39 -48.05
N GLU A 134 8.03 -23.22 -47.16
CA GLU A 134 8.41 -24.63 -47.03
C GLU A 134 7.83 -25.51 -48.15
N SER A 135 6.58 -25.25 -48.55
CA SER A 135 5.85 -26.07 -49.51
C SER A 135 6.32 -25.82 -50.95
N TYR A 136 6.73 -24.59 -51.26
CA TYR A 136 7.15 -24.18 -52.60
C TYR A 136 8.65 -24.40 -52.82
N SER A 137 8.99 -25.57 -53.36
CA SER A 137 10.39 -25.95 -53.60
C SER A 137 11.14 -24.98 -54.52
N ARG A 138 12.33 -24.53 -54.09
CA ARG A 138 13.25 -23.66 -54.85
C ARG A 138 12.56 -22.40 -55.38
N LEU A 139 12.04 -21.58 -54.47
CA LEU A 139 11.61 -20.22 -54.79
C LEU A 139 12.73 -19.50 -55.56
N GLY A 140 12.33 -18.69 -56.55
CA GLY A 140 13.27 -17.76 -57.16
C GLY A 140 13.59 -16.65 -56.16
N HIS A 141 14.78 -16.06 -56.27
CA HIS A 141 15.27 -15.01 -55.36
C HIS A 141 14.23 -13.89 -55.12
N ASP A 142 13.52 -13.45 -56.17
CA ASP A 142 12.50 -12.41 -56.05
C ASP A 142 11.29 -12.83 -55.17
N ASN A 143 10.83 -14.07 -55.29
CA ASN A 143 9.67 -14.56 -54.53
C ASN A 143 10.05 -14.98 -53.12
N GLU A 144 11.26 -15.48 -52.93
CA GLU A 144 11.84 -15.69 -51.61
C GLU A 144 11.97 -14.37 -50.86
N LYS A 145 12.49 -13.32 -51.51
CA LYS A 145 12.56 -11.96 -50.95
C LYS A 145 11.18 -11.44 -50.57
N LYS A 146 10.19 -11.49 -51.47
CA LYS A 146 8.81 -11.03 -51.18
C LYS A 146 8.19 -11.81 -50.02
N ALA A 147 8.42 -13.13 -49.96
CA ALA A 147 7.89 -13.97 -48.89
C ALA A 147 8.53 -13.65 -47.53
N LYS A 148 9.85 -13.45 -47.49
CA LYS A 148 10.58 -13.01 -46.29
C LYS A 148 10.10 -11.64 -45.81
N GLN A 149 9.93 -10.68 -46.71
CA GLN A 149 9.37 -9.36 -46.39
C GLN A 149 7.98 -9.47 -45.76
N ALA A 150 7.08 -10.22 -46.40
CA ALA A 150 5.72 -10.41 -45.92
C ALA A 150 5.67 -11.14 -44.56
N PHE A 151 6.53 -12.14 -44.36
CA PHE A 151 6.65 -12.86 -43.10
C PHE A 151 7.05 -11.91 -41.96
N LEU A 152 8.12 -11.12 -42.15
CA LEU A 152 8.63 -10.19 -41.14
C LEU A 152 7.57 -9.17 -40.73
N GLN A 153 6.84 -8.60 -41.70
CA GLN A 153 5.77 -7.63 -41.45
C GLN A 153 4.59 -8.25 -40.70
N THR A 154 4.12 -9.41 -41.15
CA THR A 154 2.97 -10.10 -40.55
C THR A 154 3.30 -10.56 -39.14
N ARG A 155 4.48 -11.15 -38.94
CA ARG A 155 4.93 -11.62 -37.63
C ARG A 155 5.06 -10.49 -36.62
N PHE A 156 5.59 -9.34 -37.05
CA PHE A 156 5.69 -8.18 -36.18
C PHE A 156 4.31 -7.67 -35.74
N GLY A 157 3.33 -7.60 -36.65
CA GLY A 157 1.96 -7.23 -36.30
C GLY A 157 1.35 -8.14 -35.23
N GLU A 158 1.50 -9.46 -35.40
CA GLU A 158 1.05 -10.46 -34.41
C GLU A 158 1.68 -10.24 -33.03
N LEU A 159 2.98 -9.93 -32.97
CA LEU A 159 3.70 -9.72 -31.72
C LEU A 159 3.38 -8.37 -31.08
N GLN A 160 3.09 -7.35 -31.89
CA GLN A 160 2.67 -6.04 -31.42
C GLN A 160 1.32 -6.12 -30.70
N GLU A 161 0.37 -6.92 -31.21
CA GLU A 161 -0.94 -7.15 -30.56
C GLU A 161 -0.82 -7.91 -29.24
N GLN A 162 0.16 -8.81 -29.10
CA GLN A 162 0.42 -9.55 -27.86
C GLN A 162 0.95 -8.66 -26.73
N GLY A 163 1.55 -7.51 -27.05
CA GLY A 163 1.92 -6.46 -26.12
C GLY A 163 3.04 -6.84 -25.14
N GLY A 164 4.28 -6.45 -25.43
CA GLY A 164 5.38 -6.58 -24.48
C GLY A 164 6.76 -6.24 -25.05
N TYR A 165 7.54 -5.44 -24.31
CA TYR A 165 8.90 -5.04 -24.69
C TYR A 165 9.82 -6.24 -24.97
N GLU A 166 9.85 -7.22 -24.07
CA GLU A 166 10.75 -8.39 -24.17
C GLU A 166 10.47 -9.20 -25.45
N ILE A 167 9.19 -9.39 -25.79
CA ILE A 167 8.73 -10.13 -26.98
C ILE A 167 9.22 -9.43 -28.26
N LEU A 168 9.02 -8.11 -28.36
CA LEU A 168 9.41 -7.33 -29.53
C LEU A 168 10.94 -7.21 -29.66
N ARG A 169 11.65 -7.10 -28.53
CA ARG A 169 13.13 -7.06 -28.50
C ARG A 169 13.73 -8.37 -28.99
N ASP A 170 13.20 -9.51 -28.53
CA ASP A 170 13.71 -10.82 -28.92
C ASP A 170 13.44 -11.12 -30.40
N PHE A 171 12.30 -10.67 -30.94
CA PHE A 171 12.03 -10.69 -32.39
C PHE A 171 13.06 -9.87 -33.18
N SER A 172 13.33 -8.62 -32.75
CA SER A 172 14.34 -7.75 -33.38
C SER A 172 15.72 -8.41 -33.42
N ARG A 173 16.14 -9.04 -32.30
CA ARG A 173 17.44 -9.72 -32.20
C ARG A 173 17.51 -10.96 -33.08
N SER A 174 16.49 -11.83 -33.02
CA SER A 174 16.47 -13.09 -33.77
C SER A 174 16.30 -12.90 -35.28
N SER A 175 15.64 -11.82 -35.70
CA SER A 175 15.34 -11.55 -37.12
C SER A 175 16.28 -10.50 -37.75
N ARG A 176 17.34 -10.08 -37.06
CA ARG A 176 18.18 -8.94 -37.44
C ARG A 176 18.78 -9.04 -38.84
N GLU A 177 19.31 -10.19 -39.20
CA GLU A 177 19.96 -10.42 -40.51
C GLU A 177 18.91 -10.40 -41.63
N ASP A 178 17.80 -11.11 -41.43
CA ASP A 178 16.69 -11.15 -42.38
C ASP A 178 16.06 -9.75 -42.59
N ILE A 179 15.90 -8.96 -41.54
CA ILE A 179 15.39 -7.58 -41.66
C ILE A 179 16.35 -6.73 -42.49
N ARG A 180 17.67 -6.81 -42.25
CA ARG A 180 18.65 -6.03 -43.00
C ARG A 180 18.73 -6.42 -44.47
N GLU A 181 18.62 -7.70 -44.76
CA GLU A 181 18.72 -8.20 -46.13
C GLU A 181 17.43 -7.94 -46.92
N TYR A 182 16.28 -8.19 -46.31
CA TYR A 182 15.01 -8.22 -47.04
C TYR A 182 14.16 -6.98 -46.81
N LEU A 183 14.23 -6.32 -45.65
CA LEU A 183 13.34 -5.22 -45.29
C LEU A 183 14.03 -4.11 -44.46
N PRO A 184 15.09 -3.47 -44.97
CA PRO A 184 15.92 -2.54 -44.19
C PRO A 184 15.16 -1.29 -43.73
N GLU A 185 14.19 -0.82 -44.51
CA GLU A 185 13.34 0.32 -44.15
C GLU A 185 12.47 0.09 -42.90
N PHE A 186 12.28 -1.18 -42.49
CA PHE A 186 11.45 -1.56 -41.36
C PHE A 186 12.18 -1.47 -40.01
N GLU A 187 13.52 -1.45 -40.01
CA GLU A 187 14.35 -1.39 -38.80
C GLU A 187 13.95 -0.19 -37.92
N GLN A 188 13.73 0.98 -38.52
CA GLN A 188 13.33 2.19 -37.80
C GLN A 188 11.92 2.08 -37.16
N GLN A 189 10.97 1.47 -37.86
CA GLN A 189 9.61 1.27 -37.36
C GLN A 189 9.59 0.30 -36.17
N LEU A 190 10.36 -0.78 -36.28
CA LEU A 190 10.53 -1.77 -35.23
C LEU A 190 11.18 -1.14 -33.98
N HIS A 191 12.26 -0.38 -34.14
CA HIS A 191 12.93 0.31 -33.04
C HIS A 191 11.99 1.26 -32.30
N ASN A 192 11.19 2.06 -33.03
CA ASN A 192 10.22 2.97 -32.44
C ASN A 192 9.14 2.24 -31.64
N THR A 193 8.67 1.10 -32.14
CA THR A 193 7.60 0.33 -31.47
C THR A 193 8.12 -0.37 -30.22
N ILE A 194 9.34 -0.92 -30.25
CA ILE A 194 10.01 -1.48 -29.06
C ILE A 194 10.16 -0.42 -27.97
N PHE A 195 10.56 0.78 -28.37
CA PHE A 195 10.71 1.91 -27.48
C PHE A 195 9.38 2.32 -26.81
N GLU A 196 8.31 2.43 -27.59
CA GLU A 196 6.98 2.79 -27.07
C GLU A 196 6.41 1.70 -26.15
N ALA A 197 6.58 0.42 -26.51
CA ALA A 197 6.12 -0.71 -25.72
C ALA A 197 6.81 -0.79 -24.34
N TYR A 198 8.09 -0.39 -24.24
CA TYR A 198 8.81 -0.35 -22.96
C TYR A 198 8.16 0.61 -21.96
N PHE A 199 7.58 1.74 -22.40
CA PHE A 199 6.97 2.73 -21.50
C PHE A 199 5.50 2.50 -21.19
N GLN A 200 4.81 1.67 -21.97
CA GLN A 200 3.39 1.36 -21.74
C GLN A 200 3.20 0.21 -20.74
N THR A 201 4.23 -0.62 -20.51
CA THR A 201 4.17 -1.69 -19.51
C THR A 201 4.36 -1.12 -18.10
N ARG A 202 3.40 -1.38 -17.21
CA ARG A 202 3.38 -0.86 -15.82
C ARG A 202 4.52 -1.38 -14.92
N ASP A 203 5.29 -2.35 -15.39
CA ASP A 203 6.35 -3.06 -14.63
C ASP A 203 7.78 -2.74 -15.15
N SER A 204 7.93 -1.74 -16.02
CA SER A 204 9.18 -1.43 -16.75
C SER A 204 10.25 -0.66 -15.95
N THR A 205 10.08 -0.50 -14.63
CA THR A 205 10.93 0.35 -13.77
C THR A 205 12.30 -0.27 -13.44
N GLN A 206 12.63 -1.45 -13.98
CA GLN A 206 13.90 -2.12 -13.73
C GLN A 206 15.05 -1.53 -14.57
N LEU A 207 16.00 -0.93 -13.87
CA LEU A 207 17.21 -0.29 -14.38
C LEU A 207 18.02 -1.17 -15.37
N GLY A 208 18.10 -2.49 -15.16
CA GLY A 208 18.78 -3.41 -16.07
C GLY A 208 18.11 -3.51 -17.45
N ALA A 209 16.78 -3.48 -17.49
CA ALA A 209 16.02 -3.50 -18.74
C ALA A 209 16.20 -2.20 -19.52
N LEU A 210 16.24 -1.05 -18.82
CA LEU A 210 16.55 0.26 -19.41
C LEU A 210 17.95 0.30 -20.03
N PHE A 211 18.97 -0.22 -19.33
CA PHE A 211 20.32 -0.24 -19.87
C PHE A 211 20.50 -1.19 -21.05
N ASN A 212 19.81 -2.34 -21.04
CA ASN A 212 19.76 -3.22 -22.20
C ASN A 212 19.10 -2.52 -23.41
N LEU A 213 18.02 -1.77 -23.18
CA LEU A 213 17.36 -0.97 -24.22
C LEU A 213 18.30 0.10 -24.79
N LEU A 214 19.03 0.83 -23.93
CA LEU A 214 20.00 1.85 -24.35
C LEU A 214 21.20 1.26 -25.11
N ALA A 215 21.66 0.07 -24.72
CA ALA A 215 22.76 -0.62 -25.39
C ALA A 215 22.35 -1.09 -26.79
N ASP A 216 21.11 -1.56 -26.95
CA ASP A 216 20.56 -1.97 -28.24
C ASP A 216 20.20 -0.76 -29.12
N TYR A 217 19.80 0.37 -28.52
CA TYR A 217 19.29 1.57 -29.21
C TYR A 217 19.89 2.88 -28.64
N PRO A 218 21.19 3.15 -28.86
CA PRO A 218 21.90 4.27 -28.24
C PRO A 218 21.37 5.66 -28.63
N GLU A 219 20.82 5.80 -29.84
CA GLU A 219 20.20 7.04 -30.32
C GLU A 219 18.90 7.40 -29.57
N ALA A 220 18.29 6.45 -28.87
CA ALA A 220 17.06 6.66 -28.12
C ALA A 220 17.29 7.40 -26.80
N ALA A 221 18.54 7.51 -26.32
CA ALA A 221 18.92 8.18 -25.08
C ALA A 221 18.34 9.61 -24.95
N ALA A 222 18.38 10.40 -26.02
CA ALA A 222 17.85 11.77 -26.03
C ALA A 222 16.32 11.82 -25.97
N ARG A 223 15.64 10.77 -26.45
CA ARG A 223 14.17 10.65 -26.43
C ARG A 223 13.64 10.19 -25.08
N LEU A 224 14.52 9.63 -24.24
CA LEU A 224 14.19 9.09 -22.92
C LEU A 224 14.12 10.14 -21.83
N ASP A 225 14.71 11.32 -22.03
CA ASP A 225 14.84 12.31 -20.95
C ASP A 225 13.49 12.77 -20.38
N ALA A 226 12.50 13.10 -21.22
CA ALA A 226 11.20 13.57 -20.73
C ALA A 226 10.33 12.46 -20.09
N PRO A 227 10.17 11.26 -20.67
CA PRO A 227 9.47 10.15 -20.03
C PRO A 227 10.15 9.66 -18.76
N LEU A 228 11.48 9.54 -18.77
CA LEU A 228 12.24 9.10 -17.61
C LEU A 228 12.20 10.14 -16.50
N SER A 229 12.30 11.44 -16.82
CA SER A 229 12.10 12.50 -15.83
C SER A 229 10.72 12.45 -15.17
N ARG A 230 9.66 12.05 -15.89
CA ARG A 230 8.31 11.89 -15.32
C ARG A 230 8.21 10.61 -14.47
N ALA A 231 8.76 9.49 -14.93
CA ALA A 231 8.79 8.24 -14.18
C ALA A 231 9.65 8.29 -12.90
N LEU A 232 10.77 9.03 -12.93
CA LEU A 232 11.61 9.32 -11.77
C LEU A 232 10.91 10.18 -10.72
N TRP A 233 9.94 10.98 -11.15
CA TRP A 233 9.14 11.84 -10.28
C TRP A 233 8.06 11.03 -9.53
N GLU A 234 7.71 9.84 -10.04
CA GLU A 234 6.65 8.96 -9.51
C GLU A 234 7.21 7.70 -8.81
N ALA A 235 8.53 7.43 -8.82
CA ALA A 235 9.12 6.21 -8.26
C ALA A 235 10.54 6.41 -7.67
N PRO A 236 10.95 5.64 -6.63
CA PRO A 236 12.27 5.70 -6.01
C PRO A 236 13.31 4.94 -6.84
N PHE A 237 13.64 5.47 -8.02
CA PHE A 237 14.51 4.81 -9.01
C PHE A 237 16.01 4.97 -8.72
N ILE A 238 16.39 5.99 -7.96
CA ILE A 238 17.79 6.49 -7.90
C ILE A 238 18.72 5.56 -7.12
N ALA A 239 18.23 4.79 -6.14
CA ALA A 239 19.08 4.04 -5.21
C ALA A 239 19.74 2.77 -5.78
N ARG A 240 19.28 2.22 -6.92
CA ARG A 240 19.80 0.96 -7.51
C ARG A 240 20.82 1.16 -8.64
N ALA A 241 21.15 2.42 -8.98
CA ALA A 241 21.83 2.77 -10.23
C ALA A 241 23.34 2.47 -10.27
N GLU A 242 23.98 2.28 -9.13
CA GLU A 242 25.44 2.42 -9.03
C GLU A 242 26.23 1.33 -9.76
N SER A 243 25.83 0.05 -9.73
CA SER A 243 26.62 -1.04 -10.33
C SER A 243 26.57 -1.05 -11.86
N TYR A 244 25.44 -0.65 -12.45
CA TYR A 244 25.24 -0.61 -13.90
C TYR A 244 25.87 0.65 -14.53
N LEU A 245 25.81 1.79 -13.84
CA LEU A 245 26.42 3.04 -14.29
C LEU A 245 27.95 2.97 -14.38
N ARG A 246 28.60 2.06 -13.64
CA ARG A 246 30.06 1.89 -13.71
C ARG A 246 30.54 1.39 -15.07
N ASN A 247 29.71 0.64 -15.78
CA ASN A 247 30.08 -0.11 -16.98
C ASN A 247 29.40 0.40 -18.26
N ALA A 248 28.57 1.44 -18.18
CA ALA A 248 27.84 2.01 -19.31
C ALA A 248 28.66 3.09 -20.04
N ASP A 249 28.54 3.20 -21.37
CA ASP A 249 29.07 4.35 -22.11
C ASP A 249 28.25 5.60 -21.76
N HIS A 250 28.83 6.51 -20.99
CA HIS A 250 28.21 7.74 -20.50
C HIS A 250 27.66 8.66 -21.60
N ARG A 251 28.13 8.54 -22.85
CA ARG A 251 27.61 9.31 -24.00
C ARG A 251 26.26 8.79 -24.48
N GLN A 252 25.92 7.56 -24.11
CA GLN A 252 24.67 6.87 -24.43
C GLN A 252 23.65 6.92 -23.29
N LEU A 253 24.01 7.56 -22.17
CA LEU A 253 23.12 7.74 -21.04
C LEU A 253 22.19 8.95 -21.24
N PRO A 254 20.89 8.82 -20.93
CA PRO A 254 19.99 9.97 -20.85
C PRO A 254 20.57 11.05 -19.94
N ARG A 255 20.40 12.32 -20.31
CA ARG A 255 20.89 13.45 -19.51
C ARG A 255 20.38 13.37 -18.07
N THR A 256 19.16 12.90 -17.87
CA THR A 256 18.50 12.76 -16.57
C THR A 256 19.23 11.76 -15.64
N ILE A 257 19.74 10.65 -16.18
CA ILE A 257 20.55 9.67 -15.43
C ILE A 257 21.96 10.21 -15.13
N ARG A 258 22.55 10.94 -16.08
CA ARG A 258 23.87 11.57 -15.90
C ARG A 258 23.85 12.64 -14.80
N VAL A 259 22.68 13.20 -14.55
CA VAL A 259 22.44 14.19 -13.49
C VAL A 259 22.32 13.49 -12.13
N ILE A 260 21.66 12.32 -12.01
CA ILE A 260 21.47 11.52 -10.77
C ILE A 260 22.76 11.13 -9.99
N TYR A 261 23.93 11.40 -10.55
CA TYR A 261 25.19 11.70 -9.86
C TYR A 261 25.06 12.54 -8.55
N TYR A 262 23.90 13.19 -8.35
CA TYR A 262 23.30 13.80 -7.15
C TYR A 262 23.45 13.11 -5.77
N TYR A 263 24.02 11.91 -5.63
CA TYR A 263 24.24 11.34 -4.28
C TYR A 263 25.12 12.26 -3.40
N HIS A 264 26.04 13.01 -4.03
CA HIS A 264 26.84 14.04 -3.35
C HIS A 264 26.04 15.28 -2.91
N TYR A 265 24.97 15.66 -3.64
CA TYR A 265 24.15 16.83 -3.32
C TYR A 265 23.28 16.60 -2.07
N ILE A 266 22.84 15.36 -1.84
CA ILE A 266 21.99 15.00 -0.70
C ILE A 266 22.84 14.78 0.56
N THR A 267 23.97 14.06 0.45
CA THR A 267 24.75 13.68 1.63
C THR A 267 25.84 14.67 1.99
N GLY A 268 26.42 15.41 1.02
CA GLY A 268 27.59 16.26 1.21
C GLY A 268 28.75 15.56 1.95
N ASP A 269 28.89 14.23 1.84
CA ASP A 269 29.96 13.47 2.50
C ASP A 269 31.25 13.46 1.64
N TRP A 270 32.37 13.75 2.30
CA TRP A 270 33.72 13.75 1.73
C TRP A 270 34.19 12.34 1.35
N GLY A 271 33.84 11.32 2.14
CA GLY A 271 34.23 9.93 1.93
C GLY A 271 33.66 9.34 0.64
N ASP A 272 32.38 9.63 0.36
CA ASP A 272 31.70 9.18 -0.87
C ASP A 272 32.33 9.80 -2.12
N LEU A 273 32.65 11.11 -2.06
CA LEU A 273 33.26 11.83 -3.17
C LEU A 273 34.71 11.38 -3.42
N LEU A 274 35.50 11.15 -2.37
CA LEU A 274 36.86 10.62 -2.49
C LEU A 274 36.83 9.18 -3.03
N GLY A 275 35.87 8.37 -2.57
CA GLY A 275 35.60 7.03 -3.09
C GLY A 275 35.25 7.06 -4.59
N PHE A 276 34.39 8.00 -5.00
CA PHE A 276 34.06 8.24 -6.41
C PHE A 276 35.30 8.66 -7.21
N GLN A 277 36.06 9.66 -6.76
CA GLN A 277 37.24 10.19 -7.45
C GLN A 277 38.32 9.12 -7.62
N ASN A 278 38.59 8.33 -6.57
CA ASN A 278 39.52 7.22 -6.60
C ASN A 278 39.08 6.11 -7.57
N ARG A 279 37.76 5.91 -7.73
CA ARG A 279 37.16 4.90 -8.60
C ARG A 279 36.98 5.36 -10.05
N TYR A 280 36.87 6.67 -10.31
CA TYR A 280 36.67 7.27 -11.63
C TYR A 280 37.60 8.49 -11.87
N PRO A 281 38.93 8.28 -11.85
CA PRO A 281 39.91 9.37 -11.86
C PRO A 281 39.88 10.25 -13.12
N LEU A 282 39.36 9.74 -14.24
CA LEU A 282 39.23 10.50 -15.50
C LEU A 282 38.21 11.65 -15.44
N TYR A 283 37.35 11.68 -14.41
CA TYR A 283 36.36 12.74 -14.22
C TYR A 283 36.84 13.84 -13.26
N ALA A 284 37.98 13.63 -12.58
CA ALA A 284 38.50 14.51 -11.52
C ALA A 284 38.73 15.95 -11.97
N ASP A 285 38.99 16.18 -13.26
CA ASP A 285 39.24 17.52 -13.83
C ASP A 285 37.98 18.18 -14.38
N SER A 286 36.81 17.56 -14.23
CA SER A 286 35.56 18.24 -14.56
C SER A 286 35.31 19.37 -13.55
N PHE A 287 34.92 20.54 -14.06
CA PHE A 287 34.59 21.72 -13.26
C PHE A 287 33.62 21.40 -12.10
N ASN A 288 32.68 20.49 -12.33
CA ASN A 288 31.70 20.05 -11.35
C ASN A 288 32.33 19.24 -10.19
N ILE A 289 33.33 18.39 -10.45
CA ILE A 289 34.00 17.61 -9.40
C ILE A 289 34.95 18.49 -8.58
N GLN A 290 35.64 19.47 -9.19
CA GLN A 290 36.50 20.39 -8.44
C GLN A 290 35.70 21.31 -7.49
N ALA A 291 34.51 21.74 -7.92
CA ALA A 291 33.58 22.46 -7.05
C ALA A 291 33.11 21.58 -5.87
N ALA A 292 32.70 20.33 -6.15
CA ALA A 292 32.31 19.34 -5.14
C ALA A 292 33.44 19.06 -4.13
N ILE A 293 34.68 18.93 -4.60
CA ILE A 293 35.87 18.74 -3.76
C ILE A 293 36.09 19.96 -2.85
N THR A 294 35.97 21.17 -3.40
CA THR A 294 36.11 22.41 -2.62
C THR A 294 35.07 22.50 -1.50
N ILE A 295 33.80 22.24 -1.83
CA ILE A 295 32.69 22.20 -0.85
C ILE A 295 32.99 21.18 0.24
N ALA A 296 33.36 19.97 -0.14
CA ALA A 296 33.49 18.88 0.81
C ALA A 296 34.77 18.97 1.67
N ARG A 297 35.82 19.67 1.22
CA ARG A 297 36.96 20.09 2.08
C ARG A 297 36.59 21.16 3.10
N ALA A 298 35.66 22.03 2.74
CA ALA A 298 35.17 23.09 3.62
C ALA A 298 34.09 22.59 4.60
N ALA A 299 33.64 21.33 4.47
CA ALA A 299 32.58 20.75 5.28
C ALA A 299 32.94 20.80 6.78
N PRO A 300 32.17 21.53 7.60
CA PRO A 300 32.43 21.61 9.03
C PRO A 300 31.95 20.32 9.70
N ASP A 301 32.56 19.99 10.84
CA ASP A 301 32.00 18.98 11.74
C ASP A 301 30.78 19.58 12.47
N LEU A 302 29.60 19.25 11.95
CA LEU A 302 28.31 19.73 12.45
C LEU A 302 27.95 19.13 13.83
N LYS A 303 28.67 18.09 14.30
CA LYS A 303 28.45 17.46 15.61
C LYS A 303 29.17 18.19 16.74
N LEU A 304 30.15 19.04 16.45
CA LEU A 304 30.93 19.69 17.50
C LEU A 304 30.21 20.89 18.15
N GLY A 305 29.06 21.30 17.62
CA GLY A 305 28.24 22.39 18.14
C GLY A 305 28.78 23.79 17.84
N PHE A 306 27.98 24.80 18.20
CA PHE A 306 28.22 26.20 17.91
C PHE A 306 29.25 26.85 18.85
N THR A 307 30.30 27.43 18.27
CA THR A 307 31.28 28.26 19.00
C THR A 307 31.70 29.44 18.15
N ASP A 308 32.11 30.55 18.77
CA ASP A 308 32.59 31.74 18.05
C ASP A 308 33.78 31.43 17.13
N VAL A 309 34.59 30.44 17.50
CA VAL A 309 35.74 29.98 16.71
C VAL A 309 35.29 29.28 15.42
N ARG A 310 34.15 28.57 15.46
CA ARG A 310 33.64 27.80 14.31
C ARG A 310 32.65 28.57 13.44
N LEU A 311 32.08 29.67 13.94
CA LEU A 311 31.12 30.49 13.20
C LEU A 311 31.61 30.87 11.79
N PRO A 312 32.86 31.34 11.58
CA PRO A 312 33.34 31.65 10.23
C PRO A 312 33.38 30.43 9.30
N VAL A 313 33.62 29.23 9.84
CA VAL A 313 33.64 27.98 9.07
C VAL A 313 32.24 27.63 8.59
N TYR A 314 31.23 27.72 9.46
CA TYR A 314 29.84 27.49 9.08
C TYR A 314 29.38 28.50 8.02
N GLN A 315 29.66 29.79 8.23
CA GLN A 315 29.32 30.85 7.28
C GLN A 315 29.94 30.63 5.90
N HIS A 316 31.25 30.32 5.85
CA HIS A 316 31.92 30.03 4.59
C HIS A 316 31.37 28.80 3.88
N TYR A 317 31.04 27.74 4.64
CA TYR A 317 30.44 26.55 4.06
C TYR A 317 29.06 26.82 3.46
N ILE A 318 28.23 27.65 4.10
CA ILE A 318 26.92 28.06 3.57
C ILE A 318 27.08 28.73 2.19
N GLU A 319 28.02 29.66 2.07
CA GLU A 319 28.27 30.38 0.81
C GLU A 319 28.70 29.45 -0.34
N LEU A 320 29.42 28.37 -0.02
CA LEU A 320 29.91 27.41 -1.01
C LEU A 320 28.90 26.33 -1.38
N ALA A 321 28.12 25.86 -0.40
CA ALA A 321 27.40 24.59 -0.49
C ALA A 321 25.87 24.75 -0.59
N ALA A 322 25.31 25.89 -0.21
CA ALA A 322 23.87 26.12 -0.35
C ALA A 322 23.42 25.95 -1.82
N PRO A 323 22.21 25.40 -2.07
CA PRO A 323 21.11 25.16 -1.12
C PRO A 323 21.08 23.76 -0.46
N VAL A 324 22.17 22.99 -0.42
CA VAL A 324 22.12 21.60 0.11
C VAL A 324 21.71 21.54 1.59
N HIS A 325 21.19 20.40 2.03
CA HIS A 325 20.73 20.23 3.42
C HIS A 325 21.81 20.48 4.47
N LYS A 326 23.04 20.00 4.26
CA LYS A 326 24.17 20.29 5.16
C LYS A 326 24.47 21.78 5.30
N ALA A 327 24.26 22.59 4.25
CA ALA A 327 24.41 24.05 4.35
C ALA A 327 23.31 24.65 5.24
N PHE A 328 22.09 24.11 5.18
CA PHE A 328 21.02 24.51 6.10
C PHE A 328 21.35 24.14 7.56
N ILE A 329 21.88 22.94 7.82
CA ILE A 329 22.35 22.58 9.17
C ILE A 329 23.47 23.52 9.63
N ALA A 330 24.42 23.88 8.74
CA ALA A 330 25.45 24.86 9.06
C ALA A 330 24.86 26.24 9.40
N LEU A 331 23.77 26.66 8.74
CA LEU A 331 23.03 27.87 9.07
C LEU A 331 22.39 27.78 10.46
N GLN A 332 21.78 26.64 10.80
CA GLN A 332 21.24 26.40 12.16
C GLN A 332 22.36 26.51 13.22
N GLN A 333 23.53 25.92 12.97
CA GLN A 333 24.69 26.06 13.86
C GLN A 333 25.20 27.50 13.95
N ALA A 334 25.14 28.27 12.86
CA ALA A 334 25.55 29.67 12.84
C ALA A 334 24.66 30.57 13.70
N ILE A 335 23.37 30.24 13.83
CA ILE A 335 22.40 31.01 14.64
C ILE A 335 22.18 30.43 16.04
N ALA A 336 22.61 29.21 16.33
CA ALA A 336 22.29 28.48 17.56
C ALA A 336 22.66 29.23 18.85
N ARG A 337 23.74 30.03 18.85
CA ARG A 337 24.10 30.87 20.02
C ARG A 337 23.08 31.96 20.30
N ASP A 338 22.57 32.58 19.25
CA ASP A 338 21.60 33.66 19.36
C ASP A 338 20.25 33.07 19.78
N LEU A 339 19.87 31.90 19.26
CA LEU A 339 18.71 31.14 19.73
C LEU A 339 18.82 30.75 21.21
N ALA A 340 19.96 30.22 21.67
CA ALA A 340 20.18 29.88 23.08
C ALA A 340 20.13 31.10 24.02
N ARG A 341 20.37 32.30 23.49
CA ARG A 341 20.24 33.58 24.21
C ARG A 341 18.87 34.23 24.04
N GLN A 342 17.98 33.61 23.26
CA GLN A 342 16.69 34.15 22.86
C GLN A 342 16.80 35.50 22.12
N ASP A 343 17.90 35.73 21.41
CA ASP A 343 18.13 36.91 20.54
C ASP A 343 17.58 36.63 19.13
N TRP A 344 16.25 36.57 19.04
CA TRP A 344 15.53 36.14 17.83
C TRP A 344 15.75 37.06 16.63
N GLU A 345 15.86 38.37 16.86
CA GLU A 345 16.09 39.35 15.78
C GLU A 345 17.47 39.19 15.18
N LYS A 346 18.50 38.92 16.00
CA LYS A 346 19.85 38.69 15.50
C LYS A 346 19.97 37.35 14.76
N ALA A 347 19.31 36.31 15.27
CA ALA A 347 19.18 35.05 14.53
C ALA A 347 18.49 35.28 13.18
N ALA A 348 17.37 35.99 13.14
CA ALA A 348 16.64 36.31 11.92
C ALA A 348 17.47 37.16 10.94
N ALA A 349 18.24 38.12 11.44
CA ALA A 349 19.17 38.91 10.63
C ALA A 349 20.23 38.03 9.94
N THR A 350 20.77 37.05 10.65
CA THR A 350 21.73 36.07 10.10
C THR A 350 21.07 35.18 9.06
N VAL A 351 19.84 34.71 9.30
CA VAL A 351 19.09 33.92 8.30
C VAL A 351 18.84 34.75 7.04
N ARG A 352 18.40 36.01 7.16
CA ARG A 352 18.21 36.93 6.02
C ARG A 352 19.50 37.19 5.24
N GLN A 353 20.65 37.24 5.93
CA GLN A 353 21.96 37.41 5.28
C GLN A 353 22.27 36.23 4.34
N PHE A 354 21.97 35.00 4.73
CA PHE A 354 22.28 33.80 3.94
C PHE A 354 21.15 33.31 3.04
N ALA A 355 19.91 33.80 3.24
CA ALA A 355 18.75 33.44 2.42
C ALA A 355 18.99 33.48 0.89
N PRO A 356 19.71 34.48 0.32
CA PRO A 356 19.96 34.52 -1.13
C PRO A 356 20.73 33.30 -1.68
N TYR A 357 21.53 32.62 -0.85
CA TYR A 357 22.29 31.43 -1.26
C TYR A 357 21.41 30.18 -1.37
N PHE A 358 20.25 30.17 -0.72
CA PHE A 358 19.29 29.06 -0.77
C PHE A 358 18.24 29.22 -1.89
N GLY A 359 18.12 30.43 -2.45
CA GLY A 359 17.13 30.78 -3.48
C GLY A 359 15.88 31.46 -2.90
N GLU A 360 15.14 32.18 -3.75
CA GLU A 360 14.06 33.08 -3.32
C GLU A 360 12.84 32.37 -2.70
N ASN A 361 12.69 31.04 -2.87
CA ASN A 361 11.52 30.27 -2.42
C ASN A 361 11.92 29.00 -1.64
N ASP A 362 13.07 28.98 -0.96
CA ASP A 362 13.41 27.84 -0.10
C ASP A 362 12.46 27.81 1.12
N SER A 363 11.65 26.76 1.21
CA SER A 363 10.65 26.61 2.28
C SER A 363 11.29 26.56 3.66
N ARG A 364 12.48 25.97 3.80
CA ARG A 364 13.18 25.87 5.10
C ARG A 364 13.60 27.23 5.63
N ILE A 365 14.04 28.12 4.74
CA ILE A 365 14.41 29.50 5.08
C ILE A 365 13.17 30.31 5.44
N THR A 366 12.10 30.17 4.66
CA THR A 366 10.84 30.88 4.89
C THR A 366 10.22 30.48 6.23
N SER A 367 10.06 29.17 6.46
CA SER A 367 9.55 28.62 7.73
C SER A 367 10.41 29.02 8.93
N LEU A 368 11.74 29.01 8.81
CA LEU A 368 12.63 29.45 9.88
C LEU A 368 12.47 30.94 10.21
N LEU A 369 12.34 31.81 9.21
CA LEU A 369 12.11 33.24 9.43
C LEU A 369 10.74 33.51 10.05
N GLU A 370 9.70 32.81 9.59
CA GLU A 370 8.36 32.88 10.18
C GLU A 370 8.38 32.45 11.65
N LEU A 371 9.02 31.33 11.95
CA LEU A 371 9.19 30.80 13.31
C LEU A 371 9.91 31.80 14.24
N LEU A 372 10.99 32.43 13.77
CA LEU A 372 11.72 33.43 14.54
C LEU A 372 10.88 34.69 14.81
N ALA A 373 10.00 35.06 13.88
CA ALA A 373 9.11 36.21 13.99
C ALA A 373 7.87 35.97 14.87
N GLN A 374 7.54 34.72 15.20
CA GLN A 374 6.38 34.40 16.05
C GLN A 374 6.48 35.08 17.43
N PRO A 375 5.38 35.55 18.02
CA PRO A 375 5.37 36.07 19.38
C PRO A 375 5.69 34.96 20.39
N MET A 376 6.29 35.34 21.52
CA MET A 376 6.50 34.45 22.65
C MET A 376 5.19 34.27 23.42
N GLU A 377 4.91 33.05 23.86
CA GLU A 377 3.78 32.64 24.70
C GLU A 377 4.16 32.52 26.18
N GLY A 378 5.44 32.68 26.53
CA GLY A 378 5.91 32.60 27.91
C GLY A 378 5.97 31.16 28.42
N LEU A 379 6.25 30.20 27.54
CA LEU A 379 6.40 28.80 27.91
C LEU A 379 7.76 28.60 28.55
N SER A 380 7.81 27.75 29.57
CA SER A 380 9.07 27.40 30.23
C SER A 380 9.00 25.96 30.70
N PRO A 381 9.85 25.08 30.17
CA PRO A 381 10.01 23.73 30.69
C PRO A 381 10.31 23.75 32.19
N ARG A 382 9.71 22.81 32.92
CA ARG A 382 9.91 22.61 34.36
C ARG A 382 10.32 21.18 34.62
N SER A 383 11.28 21.00 35.52
CA SER A 383 11.63 19.67 36.02
C SER A 383 10.38 18.98 36.60
N ILE A 384 10.26 17.67 36.40
CA ILE A 384 9.15 16.89 36.98
C ILE A 384 9.32 16.60 38.48
N GLY A 385 10.47 17.01 39.06
CA GLY A 385 10.74 16.97 40.50
C GLY A 385 11.82 15.97 40.92
N GLU A 386 12.43 16.21 42.09
CA GLU A 386 13.53 15.42 42.67
C GLU A 386 13.13 14.01 43.14
N ALA A 387 11.82 13.71 43.18
CA ALA A 387 11.36 12.35 43.44
C ALA A 387 11.71 11.41 42.28
N VAL A 388 11.59 11.91 41.05
CA VAL A 388 11.84 11.14 39.82
C VAL A 388 13.22 11.45 39.25
N ASN A 389 13.57 12.73 39.11
CA ASN A 389 14.91 13.12 38.66
C ASN A 389 15.92 12.93 39.79
N SER A 390 17.02 12.24 39.53
CA SER A 390 18.01 11.88 40.55
C SER A 390 19.43 12.31 40.18
N GLU A 391 20.44 11.74 40.85
CA GLU A 391 21.84 11.90 40.44
C GLU A 391 22.19 11.09 39.17
N MET A 392 21.35 10.10 38.83
CA MET A 392 21.44 9.30 37.62
C MET A 392 20.82 10.05 36.42
N GLY A 393 20.95 9.50 35.21
CA GLY A 393 20.23 10.01 34.04
C GLY A 393 18.83 9.41 33.96
N GLU A 394 17.80 10.24 33.75
CA GLU A 394 16.42 9.79 33.50
C GLU A 394 15.90 10.26 32.15
N TYR A 395 15.37 9.34 31.34
CA TYR A 395 14.90 9.65 29.98
C TYR A 395 13.77 8.73 29.50
N ALA A 396 13.30 8.97 28.27
CA ALA A 396 12.20 8.24 27.64
C ALA A 396 10.91 8.18 28.49
N PRO A 397 10.33 9.33 28.90
CA PRO A 397 9.10 9.32 29.67
C PRO A 397 7.98 8.68 28.85
N THR A 398 7.13 7.90 29.53
CA THR A 398 5.96 7.23 28.95
C THR A 398 4.82 7.32 29.96
N LEU A 399 3.80 8.11 29.62
CA LEU A 399 2.66 8.38 30.50
C LEU A 399 1.52 7.39 30.21
N SER A 400 0.85 6.89 31.25
CA SER A 400 -0.43 6.20 31.10
C SER A 400 -1.52 7.15 30.59
N ALA A 401 -2.49 6.63 29.83
CA ALA A 401 -3.54 7.49 29.27
C ALA A 401 -4.46 8.11 30.36
N ASP A 402 -4.56 7.52 31.54
CA ASP A 402 -5.26 8.09 32.70
C ASP A 402 -4.43 9.16 33.46
N GLY A 403 -3.17 9.38 33.06
CA GLY A 403 -2.24 10.31 33.69
C GLY A 403 -1.81 9.95 35.11
N GLN A 404 -2.05 8.71 35.56
CA GLN A 404 -1.76 8.24 36.93
C GLN A 404 -0.41 7.53 37.09
N ARG A 405 0.22 7.08 36.00
CA ARG A 405 1.48 6.34 36.00
C ARG A 405 2.46 6.94 35.00
N LEU A 406 3.70 7.10 35.44
CA LEU A 406 4.84 7.47 34.60
C LEU A 406 5.82 6.31 34.56
N PHE A 407 6.14 5.83 33.37
CA PHE A 407 7.22 4.90 33.10
C PHE A 407 8.39 5.69 32.51
N PHE A 408 9.61 5.35 32.87
CA PHE A 408 10.81 6.00 32.34
C PHE A 408 12.02 5.08 32.44
N CYS A 409 13.07 5.41 31.69
CA CYS A 409 14.37 4.77 31.84
C CYS A 409 15.23 5.53 32.84
N ARG A 410 16.00 4.81 33.66
CA ARG A 410 17.03 5.34 34.53
C ARG A 410 18.37 4.62 34.29
N ASP A 411 19.45 5.40 34.12
CA ASP A 411 20.82 4.87 33.98
C ASP A 411 21.42 4.55 35.36
N VAL A 412 21.36 3.27 35.73
CA VAL A 412 21.88 2.72 36.99
C VAL A 412 23.25 2.09 36.74
N GLY A 413 24.30 2.91 36.80
CA GLY A 413 25.68 2.42 36.71
C GLY A 413 26.05 1.88 35.33
N ASN A 414 25.59 2.57 34.27
CA ASN A 414 25.71 2.16 32.87
C ASN A 414 24.86 0.92 32.53
N ASN A 415 23.76 0.71 33.27
CA ASN A 415 22.67 -0.18 32.91
C ASN A 415 21.40 0.65 32.77
N GLU A 416 20.64 0.45 31.69
CA GLU A 416 19.44 1.24 31.42
C GLU A 416 18.25 0.43 31.91
N ASP A 417 17.60 0.86 33.00
CA ASP A 417 16.55 0.11 33.67
C ASP A 417 15.20 0.84 33.56
N ILE A 418 14.10 0.09 33.40
CA ILE A 418 12.74 0.63 33.42
C ILE A 418 12.26 0.84 34.86
N TYR A 419 11.84 2.06 35.15
CA TYR A 419 11.21 2.48 36.40
C TYR A 419 9.77 2.94 36.17
N ALA A 420 8.97 2.88 37.23
CA ALA A 420 7.62 3.44 37.26
C ALA A 420 7.42 4.32 38.51
N ALA A 421 6.59 5.36 38.37
CA ALA A 421 6.12 6.20 39.47
C ALA A 421 4.61 6.41 39.36
N GLY A 422 3.92 6.34 40.50
CA GLY A 422 2.51 6.71 40.60
C GLY A 422 2.34 8.20 40.84
N ARG A 423 1.18 8.76 40.47
CA ARG A 423 0.86 10.15 40.73
C ARG A 423 0.35 10.35 42.17
N GLU A 424 0.87 11.36 42.85
CA GLU A 424 0.52 11.76 44.21
C GLU A 424 0.06 13.23 44.19
N GLY A 425 -1.23 13.44 43.89
CA GLY A 425 -1.77 14.79 43.64
C GLY A 425 -1.16 15.42 42.39
N GLU A 426 -0.52 16.58 42.54
CA GLU A 426 0.14 17.31 41.43
C GLU A 426 1.60 16.89 41.21
N SER A 427 2.12 15.91 41.95
CA SER A 427 3.51 15.46 41.88
C SER A 427 3.61 13.97 41.61
N TRP A 428 4.80 13.51 41.23
CA TRP A 428 5.10 12.09 41.11
C TRP A 428 5.60 11.54 42.45
N GLY A 429 5.12 10.36 42.81
CA GLY A 429 5.56 9.61 43.98
C GLY A 429 6.96 9.03 43.82
N THR A 430 7.39 8.24 44.80
CA THR A 430 8.71 7.60 44.77
C THR A 430 8.76 6.53 43.68
N PRO A 431 9.73 6.58 42.74
CA PRO A 431 9.82 5.61 41.66
C PRO A 431 10.34 4.26 42.16
N TYR A 432 9.91 3.18 41.50
CA TYR A 432 10.35 1.82 41.75
C TYR A 432 10.76 1.11 40.44
N PRO A 433 11.78 0.23 40.47
CA PRO A 433 12.20 -0.53 39.29
C PRO A 433 11.14 -1.59 38.94
N ILE A 434 10.95 -1.86 37.65
CA ILE A 434 10.14 -3.00 37.20
C ILE A 434 11.07 -4.21 37.02
N GLU A 435 11.42 -4.85 38.14
CA GLU A 435 12.40 -5.95 38.22
C GLU A 435 12.20 -7.06 37.17
N ALA A 436 10.94 -7.37 36.83
CA ALA A 436 10.63 -8.41 35.85
C ALA A 436 11.05 -8.06 34.40
N LEU A 437 11.34 -6.79 34.13
CA LEU A 437 11.68 -6.27 32.79
C LEU A 437 13.14 -5.82 32.67
N ASN A 438 13.86 -5.68 33.78
CA ASN A 438 15.22 -5.18 33.79
C ASN A 438 16.21 -6.35 33.82
N THR A 439 17.24 -6.30 32.96
CA THR A 439 18.26 -7.34 32.91
C THR A 439 19.65 -6.78 33.18
N PRO A 440 20.58 -7.56 33.78
CA PRO A 440 21.94 -7.07 34.03
C PRO A 440 22.79 -6.89 32.77
N GLU A 441 22.40 -7.50 31.64
CA GLU A 441 23.21 -7.57 30.42
C GLU A 441 22.68 -6.72 29.26
N ASN A 442 21.43 -6.26 29.31
CA ASN A 442 20.83 -5.44 28.26
C ASN A 442 20.45 -4.06 28.79
N HIS A 443 20.20 -3.17 27.83
CA HIS A 443 19.68 -1.84 28.09
C HIS A 443 18.19 -1.82 27.76
N GLU A 444 17.36 -1.47 28.74
CA GLU A 444 15.90 -1.42 28.63
C GLU A 444 15.34 -0.01 28.79
N ALA A 445 14.36 0.33 27.94
CA ALA A 445 13.67 1.62 28.03
C ALA A 445 12.20 1.48 27.62
N PRO A 446 11.26 2.17 28.30
CA PRO A 446 9.87 2.19 27.86
C PRO A 446 9.71 3.05 26.60
N LEU A 447 8.85 2.62 25.68
CA LEU A 447 8.58 3.33 24.43
C LEU A 447 7.14 3.87 24.39
N ALA A 448 6.18 3.04 24.79
CA ALA A 448 4.78 3.39 24.88
C ALA A 448 4.04 2.39 25.78
N ILE A 449 3.00 2.86 26.45
CA ILE A 449 2.02 2.04 27.16
C ILE A 449 0.68 2.16 26.44
N SER A 450 -0.03 1.06 26.31
CA SER A 450 -1.41 1.03 25.83
C SER A 450 -2.35 1.83 26.74
N ALA A 451 -3.46 2.34 26.18
CA ALA A 451 -4.36 3.26 26.88
C ALA A 451 -4.99 2.68 28.17
N ASP A 452 -5.16 1.36 28.22
CA ASP A 452 -5.67 0.57 29.34
C ASP A 452 -4.57 0.04 30.28
N ASN A 453 -3.31 0.46 30.09
CA ASN A 453 -2.18 0.13 30.95
C ASN A 453 -1.79 -1.36 31.05
N THR A 454 -2.27 -2.20 30.13
CA THR A 454 -2.02 -3.66 30.19
C THR A 454 -0.93 -4.16 29.24
N THR A 455 -0.52 -3.37 28.23
CA THR A 455 0.59 -3.73 27.32
C THR A 455 1.61 -2.60 27.26
N LEU A 456 2.88 -2.92 27.54
CA LEU A 456 4.03 -2.02 27.46
C LEU A 456 4.91 -2.39 26.27
N LEU A 457 5.20 -1.41 25.40
CA LEU A 457 6.27 -1.48 24.41
C LEU A 457 7.56 -1.00 25.04
N MET A 458 8.62 -1.77 24.83
CA MET A 458 9.93 -1.49 25.38
C MET A 458 11.03 -1.74 24.35
N TYR A 459 12.13 -1.03 24.51
CA TYR A 459 13.40 -1.38 23.91
C TYR A 459 14.12 -2.33 24.85
N ASP A 460 14.76 -3.36 24.31
CA ASP A 460 15.55 -4.34 25.06
C ASP A 460 16.68 -4.84 24.15
N GLY A 461 17.92 -4.46 24.48
CA GLY A 461 19.12 -5.01 23.85
C GLY A 461 19.21 -4.76 22.33
N GLY A 462 18.67 -3.64 21.85
CA GLY A 462 18.69 -3.31 20.42
C GLY A 462 17.39 -3.60 19.66
N ILE A 463 16.40 -4.19 20.32
CA ILE A 463 15.19 -4.71 19.68
C ILE A 463 13.95 -4.16 20.41
N VAL A 464 12.96 -3.69 19.64
CA VAL A 464 11.65 -3.37 20.22
C VAL A 464 10.90 -4.67 20.55
N LYS A 465 10.43 -4.75 21.79
CA LYS A 465 9.63 -5.83 22.36
C LYS A 465 8.34 -5.29 22.95
N TYR A 466 7.40 -6.18 23.25
CA TYR A 466 6.22 -5.87 24.05
C TYR A 466 6.01 -6.92 25.14
N THR A 467 5.45 -6.47 26.25
CA THR A 467 5.05 -7.31 27.39
C THR A 467 3.64 -6.93 27.83
N ASP A 468 2.89 -7.94 28.27
CA ASP A 468 1.53 -7.79 28.80
C ASP A 468 1.50 -7.97 30.31
N LYS A 469 0.63 -7.22 30.99
CA LYS A 469 0.37 -7.32 32.42
C LYS A 469 -0.49 -8.55 32.68
N GLN A 470 -0.08 -9.34 33.67
CA GLN A 470 -0.74 -10.55 34.16
C GLN A 470 -1.02 -10.40 35.66
N ALA A 471 -1.80 -11.32 36.24
CA ALA A 471 -2.13 -11.29 37.66
C ALA A 471 -0.88 -11.37 38.55
N GLU A 472 0.16 -12.08 38.11
CA GLU A 472 1.42 -12.25 38.85
C GLU A 472 2.51 -11.21 38.49
N GLY A 473 2.21 -10.24 37.61
CA GLY A 473 3.16 -9.22 37.14
C GLY A 473 3.26 -9.12 35.61
N TRP A 474 4.35 -8.57 35.10
CA TRP A 474 4.56 -8.47 33.65
C TRP A 474 5.02 -9.80 33.05
N SER A 475 4.48 -10.15 31.89
CA SER A 475 4.91 -11.31 31.11
C SER A 475 6.35 -11.16 30.58
N VAL A 476 6.95 -12.28 30.14
CA VAL A 476 8.25 -12.23 29.46
C VAL A 476 8.15 -11.41 28.16
N PRO A 477 9.03 -10.40 27.93
CA PRO A 477 9.01 -9.59 26.72
C PRO A 477 9.15 -10.40 25.43
N ARG A 478 8.32 -10.09 24.44
CA ARG A 478 8.26 -10.75 23.13
C ARG A 478 8.65 -9.78 22.02
N ASN A 479 9.37 -10.27 21.01
CA ASN A 479 9.77 -9.45 19.86
C ASN A 479 8.56 -8.84 19.17
N PHE A 480 8.65 -7.54 18.87
CA PHE A 480 7.57 -6.80 18.25
C PHE A 480 7.31 -7.24 16.80
N PHE A 481 8.38 -7.38 16.01
CA PHE A 481 8.34 -8.00 14.68
C PHE A 481 9.13 -9.32 14.68
N SER A 482 8.63 -10.30 13.95
CA SER A 482 9.32 -11.56 13.67
C SER A 482 9.18 -11.92 12.19
N GLY A 483 10.24 -12.40 11.57
CA GLY A 483 10.21 -12.90 10.18
C GLY A 483 10.73 -11.90 9.13
N PRO A 484 10.24 -11.96 7.87
CA PRO A 484 10.83 -11.27 6.74
C PRO A 484 10.62 -9.74 6.73
N TYR A 485 9.77 -9.24 7.64
CA TYR A 485 9.41 -7.82 7.72
C TYR A 485 10.15 -7.06 8.83
N THR A 486 11.11 -7.70 9.51
CA THR A 486 11.92 -7.06 10.54
C THR A 486 12.83 -6.00 9.92
N PRO A 487 12.75 -4.73 10.33
CA PRO A 487 13.62 -3.66 9.84
C PRO A 487 15.07 -3.84 10.35
N GLU A 488 16.03 -3.16 9.71
CA GLU A 488 17.44 -3.18 10.11
C GLU A 488 17.62 -2.56 11.51
N TRP A 489 16.88 -1.49 11.77
CA TRP A 489 16.75 -0.87 13.07
C TRP A 489 15.30 -0.40 13.25
N GLN A 490 14.80 -0.50 14.47
CA GLN A 490 13.53 0.06 14.89
C GLN A 490 13.65 0.65 16.27
N GLY A 491 12.94 1.73 16.51
CA GLY A 491 12.85 2.35 17.82
C GLY A 491 11.78 3.42 17.81
N SER A 492 11.51 4.02 18.97
CA SER A 492 10.46 5.04 19.09
C SER A 492 9.12 4.60 18.48
N THR A 493 8.35 3.84 19.26
CA THR A 493 7.12 3.19 18.82
C THR A 493 5.94 3.72 19.63
N THR A 494 4.79 3.95 19.01
CA THR A 494 3.56 4.40 19.66
C THR A 494 2.34 3.60 19.21
N PHE A 495 1.45 3.30 20.14
CA PHE A 495 0.17 2.65 19.85
C PHE A 495 -0.86 3.67 19.38
N ALA A 496 -1.71 3.25 18.45
CA ALA A 496 -3.06 3.79 18.38
C ALA A 496 -3.84 3.42 19.65
N SER A 497 -4.66 4.33 20.18
CA SER A 497 -5.41 4.09 21.43
C SER A 497 -6.36 2.88 21.34
N ASN A 498 -6.82 2.56 20.14
CA ASN A 498 -7.63 1.38 19.86
C ASN A 498 -6.84 0.06 19.70
N ARG A 499 -5.50 0.11 19.75
CA ARG A 499 -4.55 -1.02 19.58
C ARG A 499 -4.56 -1.71 18.20
N GLU A 500 -5.24 -1.15 17.21
CA GLU A 500 -5.33 -1.74 15.86
C GLU A 500 -4.19 -1.32 14.93
N ALA A 501 -3.45 -0.27 15.31
CA ALA A 501 -2.30 0.23 14.56
C ALA A 501 -1.16 0.62 15.49
N VAL A 502 0.05 0.60 14.93
CA VAL A 502 1.27 1.11 15.53
C VAL A 502 1.93 2.07 14.57
N ILE A 503 2.44 3.20 15.07
CA ILE A 503 3.36 4.06 14.32
C ILE A 503 4.73 3.95 14.96
N PHE A 504 5.78 3.81 14.15
CA PHE A 504 7.13 3.59 14.67
C PHE A 504 8.19 4.13 13.72
N ALA A 505 9.37 4.42 14.26
CA ALA A 505 10.52 4.84 13.47
C ALA A 505 11.41 3.64 13.13
N ALA A 506 11.87 3.54 11.89
CA ALA A 506 12.70 2.42 11.45
C ALA A 506 13.63 2.75 10.28
N ARG A 507 14.61 1.86 10.08
CA ARG A 507 15.48 1.79 8.90
C ARG A 507 15.07 0.56 8.07
N SER A 508 14.55 0.73 6.84
CA SER A 508 14.04 -0.39 6.02
C SER A 508 13.95 -0.12 4.50
N LEU A 509 13.37 -1.03 3.71
CA LEU A 509 13.63 -1.18 2.27
C LEU A 509 13.07 -0.07 1.37
N ASP A 510 12.03 0.64 1.81
CA ASP A 510 11.40 1.76 1.11
C ASP A 510 11.50 2.98 2.03
N ILE A 511 12.64 3.66 1.97
CA ILE A 511 12.90 4.92 2.68
C ILE A 511 12.95 6.07 1.70
N ILE A 512 12.57 7.25 2.17
CA ILE A 512 12.74 8.49 1.41
C ILE A 512 14.19 8.95 1.62
N GLY A 513 14.94 9.09 0.53
CA GLY A 513 16.34 9.52 0.60
C GLY A 513 17.38 8.40 0.58
N ALA A 514 18.57 8.69 1.12
CA ALA A 514 19.73 7.81 1.05
C ALA A 514 19.74 6.85 2.24
N ARG A 515 19.99 5.55 1.98
CA ARG A 515 20.18 4.57 3.06
C ARG A 515 21.51 4.82 3.77
N ASN A 516 21.43 5.37 4.97
CA ASN A 516 22.54 5.56 5.89
C ASN A 516 22.01 5.60 7.33
N ASP A 517 22.92 5.62 8.31
CA ASP A 517 22.57 5.63 9.72
C ASP A 517 21.78 6.88 10.17
N ASP A 518 21.86 7.97 9.40
CA ASP A 518 21.20 9.24 9.69
C ASP A 518 19.83 9.39 8.98
N ASN A 519 19.36 8.35 8.29
CA ASN A 519 18.04 8.31 7.67
C ASN A 519 17.15 7.30 8.39
N ILE A 520 16.07 7.82 8.98
CA ILE A 520 15.09 7.06 9.75
C ILE A 520 13.75 7.59 9.28
N ASP A 521 12.84 6.70 8.93
CA ASP A 521 11.49 7.06 8.50
C ASP A 521 10.46 6.55 9.49
N LEU A 522 9.29 7.19 9.49
CA LEU A 522 8.09 6.76 10.19
C LEU A 522 7.30 5.77 9.32
N PHE A 523 6.88 4.68 9.95
CA PHE A 523 6.08 3.62 9.36
C PHE A 523 4.83 3.37 10.19
N VAL A 524 3.79 2.82 9.55
CA VAL A 524 2.61 2.28 10.20
C VAL A 524 2.52 0.77 9.94
N ALA A 525 2.11 0.00 10.95
CA ALA A 525 1.72 -1.39 10.78
C ALA A 525 0.36 -1.65 11.41
N MET A 526 -0.43 -2.51 10.77
CA MET A 526 -1.78 -2.86 11.19
C MET A 526 -1.77 -4.18 11.94
N ARG A 527 -2.53 -4.27 13.02
CA ARG A 527 -2.71 -5.51 13.78
C ARG A 527 -3.47 -6.53 12.94
N GLN A 528 -3.02 -7.77 12.98
CA GLN A 528 -3.64 -8.90 12.28
C GLN A 528 -4.60 -9.65 13.20
N ALA A 529 -5.46 -10.50 12.62
CA ALA A 529 -6.45 -11.27 13.36
C ALA A 529 -5.83 -12.26 14.39
N ASP A 530 -4.60 -12.70 14.15
CA ASP A 530 -3.84 -13.56 15.06
C ASP A 530 -3.11 -12.76 16.17
N GLY A 531 -3.26 -11.44 16.18
CA GLY A 531 -2.64 -10.53 17.13
C GLY A 531 -1.23 -10.08 16.77
N SER A 532 -0.63 -10.59 15.68
CA SER A 532 0.67 -10.14 15.17
C SER A 532 0.56 -8.80 14.43
N TRP A 533 1.69 -8.16 14.16
CA TRP A 533 1.74 -6.93 13.35
C TRP A 533 2.02 -7.26 11.89
N GLY A 534 1.21 -6.68 11.00
CA GLY A 534 1.36 -6.82 9.54
C GLY A 534 2.61 -6.12 8.99
N PRO A 535 2.86 -6.23 7.68
CA PRO A 535 4.02 -5.61 7.05
C PRO A 535 3.97 -4.07 7.21
N PRO A 536 5.12 -3.43 7.48
CA PRO A 536 5.15 -1.99 7.69
C PRO A 536 5.00 -1.21 6.38
N THR A 537 4.26 -0.11 6.45
CA THR A 537 4.00 0.81 5.34
C THR A 537 4.64 2.16 5.66
N ASN A 538 5.49 2.67 4.76
CA ASN A 538 6.13 3.99 4.92
C ASN A 538 5.05 5.07 4.90
N LEU A 539 5.07 6.03 5.85
CA LEU A 539 4.05 7.07 5.95
C LEU A 539 4.14 8.20 4.91
N GLY A 540 5.04 8.07 3.93
CA GLY A 540 5.10 8.91 2.74
C GLY A 540 5.79 10.26 2.95
N THR A 541 5.98 10.99 1.86
CA THR A 541 6.84 12.19 1.78
C THR A 541 6.28 13.43 2.49
N THR A 542 5.04 13.38 2.97
CA THR A 542 4.48 14.45 3.80
C THR A 542 5.05 14.40 5.22
N LEU A 543 5.20 13.21 5.79
CA LEU A 543 5.77 13.04 7.13
C LEU A 543 7.27 12.79 7.08
N ASN A 544 7.71 11.93 6.16
CA ASN A 544 9.09 11.51 6.04
C ASN A 544 9.85 12.39 5.04
N THR A 545 11.10 12.65 5.39
CA THR A 545 12.03 13.47 4.65
C THR A 545 13.24 12.62 4.25
N PRO A 546 14.16 13.12 3.41
CA PRO A 546 15.39 12.38 3.11
C PRO A 546 16.35 12.16 4.29
N PHE A 547 15.96 12.50 5.52
CA PHE A 547 16.80 12.59 6.72
C PHE A 547 16.18 11.81 7.90
N GLU A 548 16.52 12.15 9.13
CA GLU A 548 15.97 11.48 10.32
C GLU A 548 14.61 12.08 10.70
N ASP A 549 13.58 11.24 10.63
CA ASP A 549 12.21 11.45 11.09
C ASP A 549 11.84 10.34 12.08
N ARG A 550 11.57 10.71 13.34
CA ARG A 550 11.51 9.74 14.45
C ARG A 550 10.61 10.21 15.58
N SER A 551 10.59 9.41 16.65
CA SER A 551 9.89 9.75 17.89
C SER A 551 8.39 10.04 17.71
N PRO A 552 7.65 9.20 16.97
CA PRO A 552 6.22 9.39 16.83
C PRO A 552 5.52 9.22 18.18
N PHE A 553 4.57 10.11 18.44
CA PHE A 553 3.59 10.04 19.50
C PHE A 553 2.22 10.37 18.93
N LEU A 554 1.36 9.36 18.80
CA LEU A 554 -0.01 9.54 18.37
C LEU A 554 -0.88 9.83 19.59
N HIS A 555 -1.51 11.00 19.62
CA HIS A 555 -2.42 11.36 20.70
C HIS A 555 -3.65 10.43 20.70
N PRO A 556 -4.27 10.15 21.87
CA PRO A 556 -5.48 9.33 21.95
C PRO A 556 -6.69 9.80 21.13
N ASP A 557 -6.65 11.02 20.58
CA ASP A 557 -7.64 11.52 19.62
C ASP A 557 -7.60 10.79 18.26
N MET A 558 -6.60 9.93 18.04
CA MET A 558 -6.38 9.15 16.82
C MET A 558 -6.13 10.00 15.57
N ARG A 559 -5.84 11.29 15.77
CA ARG A 559 -5.70 12.30 14.73
C ARG A 559 -4.37 13.02 14.79
N THR A 560 -3.96 13.44 15.98
CA THR A 560 -2.82 14.34 16.15
C THR A 560 -1.56 13.53 16.41
N LEU A 561 -0.59 13.64 15.50
CA LEU A 561 0.72 13.01 15.60
C LEU A 561 1.76 14.08 15.90
N TYR A 562 2.55 13.84 16.96
CA TYR A 562 3.75 14.58 17.27
C TYR A 562 4.95 13.73 16.88
N PHE A 563 5.94 14.31 16.23
CA PHE A 563 7.15 13.59 15.83
C PHE A 563 8.31 14.56 15.69
N SER A 564 9.52 14.03 15.58
CA SER A 564 10.73 14.83 15.42
C SER A 564 11.34 14.66 14.05
N SER A 565 11.79 15.76 13.44
CA SER A 565 12.33 15.76 12.08
C SER A 565 13.60 16.61 11.95
N ARG A 566 14.54 16.13 11.14
CA ARG A 566 15.67 16.91 10.63
C ARG A 566 15.33 17.66 9.34
N GLY A 567 14.39 17.14 8.53
CA GLY A 567 14.21 17.56 7.15
C GLY A 567 13.17 18.65 6.90
N HIS A 568 12.18 18.80 7.79
CA HIS A 568 11.11 19.80 7.62
C HIS A 568 11.56 21.25 7.83
N GLY A 569 12.80 21.46 8.29
CA GLY A 569 13.37 22.78 8.57
C GLY A 569 12.93 23.30 9.94
N GLY A 570 13.84 23.95 10.66
CA GLY A 570 13.60 24.33 12.05
C GLY A 570 14.77 25.04 12.70
N LEU A 571 14.76 25.12 14.03
CA LEU A 571 15.74 25.81 14.85
C LEU A 571 17.00 24.97 15.07
N GLY A 572 16.83 23.68 15.34
CA GLY A 572 17.88 22.77 15.74
C GLY A 572 18.13 21.64 14.76
N SER A 573 19.06 20.77 15.16
CA SER A 573 19.47 19.59 14.38
C SER A 573 18.44 18.46 14.39
N LEU A 574 17.38 18.59 15.18
CA LEU A 574 16.19 17.73 15.23
C LEU A 574 15.13 18.51 16.01
N ASP A 575 13.98 18.81 15.39
CA ASP A 575 12.91 19.62 16.00
C ASP A 575 11.62 18.78 16.09
N VAL A 576 10.75 19.11 17.05
CA VAL A 576 9.42 18.51 17.20
C VAL A 576 8.38 19.27 16.36
N PHE A 577 7.58 18.50 15.64
CA PHE A 577 6.49 18.92 14.77
C PHE A 577 5.18 18.27 15.20
N VAL A 578 4.08 18.90 14.82
CA VAL A 578 2.72 18.35 14.94
C VAL A 578 2.05 18.29 13.57
N THR A 579 1.29 17.24 13.34
CA THR A 579 0.47 17.04 12.13
C THR A 579 -0.83 16.35 12.51
N SER A 580 -1.86 16.54 11.69
CA SER A 580 -3.15 15.90 11.84
C SER A 580 -3.47 14.98 10.68
N ARG A 581 -3.94 13.77 10.99
CA ARG A 581 -4.44 12.76 10.06
C ARG A 581 -5.74 13.19 9.39
N ILE A 582 -5.78 13.08 8.07
CA ILE A 582 -6.93 13.44 7.23
C ILE A 582 -7.77 12.19 6.96
N GLY A 583 -9.06 12.23 7.29
CA GLY A 583 -9.97 11.09 7.08
C GLY A 583 -9.58 9.83 7.88
N ASP A 584 -10.22 8.70 7.60
CA ASP A 584 -10.03 7.48 8.40
C ASP A 584 -8.89 6.58 7.87
N GLY A 585 -8.15 7.01 6.83
CA GLY A 585 -6.97 6.32 6.31
C GLY A 585 -5.66 6.75 6.99
N TRP A 586 -4.63 5.91 7.00
CA TRP A 586 -3.33 6.19 7.68
C TRP A 586 -2.31 6.94 6.82
N MET A 587 -2.63 7.19 5.54
CA MET A 587 -1.66 7.66 4.54
C MET A 587 -1.78 9.16 4.22
N GLU A 588 -2.83 9.82 4.69
CA GLU A 588 -3.08 11.23 4.42
C GLU A 588 -2.93 12.05 5.71
N TRP A 589 -2.02 13.01 5.67
CA TRP A 589 -1.67 13.88 6.79
C TRP A 589 -1.59 15.33 6.32
N THR A 590 -1.85 16.25 7.22
CA THR A 590 -1.60 17.68 6.98
C THR A 590 -0.10 17.98 7.00
N GLU A 591 0.32 19.08 6.37
CA GLU A 591 1.71 19.52 6.41
C GLU A 591 2.18 19.71 7.87
N PRO A 592 3.32 19.12 8.27
CA PRO A 592 3.85 19.24 9.63
C PRO A 592 4.13 20.68 10.03
N VAL A 593 3.73 21.05 11.24
CA VAL A 593 3.95 22.38 11.81
C VAL A 593 4.92 22.30 12.98
N ASN A 594 5.99 23.09 12.95
CA ASN A 594 6.99 23.16 14.02
C ASN A 594 6.35 23.69 15.32
N LEU A 595 6.63 23.05 16.47
CA LEU A 595 6.01 23.39 17.77
C LEU A 595 6.41 24.74 18.37
N GLY A 596 7.31 25.50 17.75
CA GLY A 596 7.63 26.85 18.20
C GLY A 596 8.97 26.96 18.92
N LYS A 597 9.48 28.19 18.97
CA LYS A 597 10.80 28.55 19.52
C LYS A 597 10.94 28.54 21.04
N GLU A 598 9.86 28.25 21.74
CA GLU A 598 9.87 28.04 23.20
C GLU A 598 9.78 26.55 23.58
N ILE A 599 9.54 25.68 22.60
CA ILE A 599 9.56 24.22 22.75
C ILE A 599 10.83 23.66 22.12
N ASN A 600 11.08 23.98 20.85
CA ASN A 600 12.28 23.53 20.15
C ASN A 600 13.50 24.39 20.52
N THR A 601 14.62 23.71 20.67
CA THR A 601 15.92 24.27 21.03
C THR A 601 16.84 24.27 19.79
N PRO A 602 18.05 24.86 19.88
CA PRO A 602 19.06 24.73 18.83
C PRO A 602 19.68 23.33 18.74
N GLY A 603 19.33 22.43 19.65
CA GLY A 603 19.92 21.12 19.84
C GLY A 603 19.14 20.02 19.14
N ARG A 604 18.77 18.99 19.89
CA ARG A 604 17.96 17.86 19.45
C ARG A 604 16.75 17.74 20.37
N ASP A 605 15.57 17.95 19.83
CA ASP A 605 14.30 17.88 20.55
C ASP A 605 13.49 16.68 20.05
N TRP A 606 13.28 15.72 20.96
CA TRP A 606 12.70 14.43 20.61
C TRP A 606 12.04 13.73 21.79
N GLY A 607 11.23 12.72 21.48
CA GLY A 607 10.60 11.86 22.47
C GLY A 607 9.46 12.50 23.28
N TYR A 608 8.88 13.60 22.80
CA TYR A 608 7.79 14.29 23.49
C TYR A 608 6.54 13.39 23.60
N LYS A 609 6.00 13.28 24.81
CA LYS A 609 4.73 12.59 25.10
C LYS A 609 3.71 13.60 25.59
N ILE A 610 2.52 13.62 25.00
CA ILE A 610 1.48 14.58 25.37
C ILE A 610 0.47 13.90 26.30
N SER A 611 0.03 14.61 27.35
CA SER A 611 -1.06 14.17 28.22
C SER A 611 -2.36 14.00 27.44
N THR A 612 -3.26 13.13 27.91
CA THR A 612 -4.54 12.83 27.25
C THR A 612 -5.49 14.01 27.12
N ASP A 613 -5.38 15.01 28.00
CA ASP A 613 -6.10 16.28 27.90
C ASP A 613 -5.46 17.25 26.86
N GLY A 614 -4.32 16.87 26.30
CA GLY A 614 -3.59 17.64 25.30
C GLY A 614 -2.81 18.84 25.84
N THR A 615 -2.78 19.06 27.15
CA THR A 615 -2.32 20.34 27.72
C THR A 615 -0.83 20.36 28.10
N THR A 616 -0.23 19.19 28.34
CA THR A 616 1.13 19.07 28.89
C THR A 616 1.95 18.09 28.08
N ALA A 617 3.17 18.49 27.71
CA ALA A 617 4.16 17.61 27.09
C ALA A 617 5.23 17.21 28.12
N TYR A 618 5.62 15.94 28.11
CA TYR A 618 6.69 15.34 28.91
C TYR A 618 7.82 14.88 27.98
N PHE A 619 9.07 15.15 28.34
CA PHE A 619 10.24 14.84 27.52
C PHE A 619 11.50 14.76 28.38
N SER A 620 12.60 14.23 27.83
CA SER A 620 13.92 14.30 28.46
C SER A 620 14.78 15.38 27.82
N ALA A 621 15.66 15.98 28.61
CA ALA A 621 16.61 16.98 28.13
C ALA A 621 17.90 16.95 28.96
N ASP A 622 19.01 17.36 28.35
CA ASP A 622 20.31 17.50 29.03
C ASP A 622 20.25 18.58 30.14
N ALA A 623 20.59 18.19 31.36
CA ALA A 623 20.75 19.09 32.49
C ALA A 623 22.22 19.60 32.62
N PRO A 624 22.44 20.78 33.26
CA PRO A 624 23.78 21.28 33.54
C PRO A 624 24.62 20.27 34.34
N GLY A 625 25.67 19.71 33.72
CA GLY A 625 26.48 18.64 34.32
C GLY A 625 26.57 17.35 33.49
N ARG A 626 25.84 17.27 32.36
CA ARG A 626 25.77 16.14 31.41
C ARG A 626 25.07 14.89 31.97
N ARG A 627 23.91 15.08 32.60
CA ARG A 627 22.92 14.03 32.86
C ARG A 627 21.62 14.39 32.14
N GLU A 628 20.86 13.42 31.66
CA GLU A 628 19.49 13.67 31.18
C GLU A 628 18.53 13.73 32.37
N GLU A 629 17.57 14.67 32.34
CA GLU A 629 16.48 14.77 33.31
C GLU A 629 15.15 14.85 32.57
N LEU A 630 14.06 14.47 33.25
CA LEU A 630 12.71 14.58 32.74
C LEU A 630 12.11 15.95 33.02
N TYR A 631 11.49 16.53 32.00
CA TYR A 631 10.84 17.85 32.03
C TYR A 631 9.37 17.75 31.57
N GLN A 632 8.62 18.77 31.94
CA GLN A 632 7.27 19.02 31.43
C GLN A 632 7.11 20.47 30.96
N VAL A 633 6.29 20.70 29.94
CA VAL A 633 5.95 22.03 29.43
C VAL A 633 4.50 22.08 28.97
N ALA A 634 3.87 23.25 29.06
CA ALA A 634 2.52 23.44 28.52
C ALA A 634 2.54 23.40 26.99
N VAL A 635 1.57 22.70 26.39
CA VAL A 635 1.35 22.68 24.94
C VAL A 635 0.56 23.94 24.52
N PRO A 636 1.09 24.75 23.58
CA PRO A 636 0.40 25.89 22.99
C PRO A 636 -0.98 25.52 22.48
N GLU A 637 -1.98 26.38 22.70
CA GLU A 637 -3.38 26.12 22.33
C GLU A 637 -3.53 25.73 20.84
N ARG A 638 -2.78 26.38 19.95
CA ARG A 638 -2.80 26.10 18.50
C ARG A 638 -2.21 24.75 18.09
N PHE A 639 -1.46 24.10 18.98
CA PHE A 639 -0.84 22.79 18.75
C PHE A 639 -1.46 21.70 19.60
N ARG A 640 -2.54 22.00 20.32
CA ARG A 640 -3.26 21.00 21.11
C ARG A 640 -4.01 20.03 20.20
N PRO A 641 -4.09 18.77 20.61
CA PRO A 641 -4.87 17.77 19.90
C PRO A 641 -6.37 18.01 20.09
N GLN A 642 -7.20 17.24 19.39
CA GLN A 642 -8.63 17.27 19.63
C GLN A 642 -8.95 16.67 21.01
N PRO A 643 -9.88 17.26 21.78
CA PRO A 643 -10.27 16.71 23.07
C PRO A 643 -10.92 15.32 22.92
N VAL A 644 -10.56 14.40 23.81
CA VAL A 644 -11.13 13.05 23.89
C VAL A 644 -11.97 12.89 25.14
N SER A 645 -13.09 12.18 25.02
CA SER A 645 -13.86 11.75 26.19
C SER A 645 -13.21 10.50 26.80
N THR A 646 -13.35 10.33 28.11
CA THR A 646 -12.76 9.21 28.84
C THR A 646 -13.81 8.40 29.56
N ILE A 647 -13.57 7.10 29.67
CA ILE A 647 -14.37 6.20 30.49
C ILE A 647 -13.42 5.42 31.37
N ARG A 648 -13.74 5.36 32.66
CA ARG A 648 -12.98 4.59 33.63
C ARG A 648 -13.91 3.85 34.58
N GLY A 649 -13.39 2.79 35.19
CA GLY A 649 -14.09 2.06 36.23
C GLY A 649 -13.51 0.66 36.38
N ARG A 650 -14.29 -0.25 36.98
CA ARG A 650 -13.90 -1.64 37.20
C ARG A 650 -14.86 -2.60 36.50
N ILE A 651 -14.34 -3.69 35.95
CA ILE A 651 -15.12 -4.82 35.43
C ILE A 651 -15.06 -5.97 36.43
N THR A 652 -16.21 -6.37 36.97
CA THR A 652 -16.31 -7.40 38.00
C THR A 652 -17.45 -8.40 37.77
N GLY A 653 -17.36 -9.56 38.42
CA GLY A 653 -18.45 -10.51 38.57
C GLY A 653 -19.49 -10.00 39.58
N LEU A 654 -20.56 -10.77 39.78
CA LEU A 654 -21.56 -10.44 40.81
C LEU A 654 -21.03 -10.61 42.24
N ASP A 655 -19.95 -11.37 42.39
CA ASP A 655 -19.18 -11.53 43.63
C ASP A 655 -18.21 -10.36 43.93
N GLY A 656 -18.13 -9.38 43.01
CA GLY A 656 -17.25 -8.22 43.10
C GLY A 656 -15.78 -8.50 42.78
N GLN A 657 -15.43 -9.73 42.33
CA GLN A 657 -14.08 -10.06 41.91
C GLN A 657 -13.81 -9.58 40.46
N PRO A 658 -12.57 -9.20 40.13
CA PRO A 658 -12.19 -8.88 38.76
C PRO A 658 -12.46 -10.05 37.80
N LEU A 659 -12.94 -9.74 36.60
CA LEU A 659 -13.15 -10.74 35.55
C LEU A 659 -12.02 -10.72 34.52
N ASN A 660 -11.67 -11.91 34.04
CA ASN A 660 -10.91 -12.06 32.80
C ASN A 660 -11.84 -11.79 31.59
N ALA A 661 -12.11 -10.51 31.35
CA ALA A 661 -12.99 -10.02 30.30
C ALA A 661 -12.23 -9.14 29.32
N GLU A 662 -12.85 -8.87 28.17
CA GLU A 662 -12.46 -7.86 27.21
C GLU A 662 -13.62 -6.89 27.03
N LEU A 663 -13.33 -5.59 27.04
CA LEU A 663 -14.26 -4.53 26.67
C LEU A 663 -14.05 -4.22 25.18
N GLN A 664 -15.00 -4.65 24.36
CA GLN A 664 -15.01 -4.45 22.90
C GLN A 664 -15.79 -3.19 22.57
N LEU A 665 -15.16 -2.24 21.91
CA LEU A 665 -15.75 -0.98 21.48
C LEU A 665 -16.05 -1.03 19.99
N GLU A 666 -17.19 -0.46 19.59
CA GLU A 666 -17.65 -0.39 18.21
C GLU A 666 -18.22 1.00 17.94
N ASP A 667 -17.92 1.57 16.77
CA ASP A 667 -18.62 2.76 16.27
C ASP A 667 -19.95 2.30 15.65
N LEU A 668 -21.06 2.60 16.30
CA LEU A 668 -22.39 2.20 15.85
C LEU A 668 -22.83 2.92 14.57
N THR A 669 -22.16 4.00 14.17
CA THR A 669 -22.46 4.72 12.92
C THR A 669 -21.89 3.97 11.72
N THR A 670 -20.72 3.35 11.87
CA THR A 670 -20.01 2.67 10.78
C THR A 670 -20.04 1.15 10.89
N GLY A 671 -20.30 0.60 12.08
CA GLY A 671 -20.17 -0.83 12.39
C GLY A 671 -18.73 -1.32 12.52
N GLU A 672 -17.76 -0.40 12.59
CA GLU A 672 -16.33 -0.73 12.65
C GLU A 672 -15.85 -0.86 14.10
N PRO A 673 -14.88 -1.76 14.39
CA PRO A 673 -14.25 -1.84 15.71
C PRO A 673 -13.59 -0.50 16.10
N ALA A 674 -13.94 0.01 17.27
CA ALA A 674 -13.39 1.24 17.85
C ALA A 674 -12.30 0.98 18.89
N GLY A 675 -12.09 -0.27 19.29
CA GLY A 675 -10.99 -0.68 20.16
C GLY A 675 -11.31 -1.92 20.98
N ARG A 676 -10.27 -2.50 21.59
CA ARG A 676 -10.40 -3.61 22.54
C ARG A 676 -9.56 -3.33 23.76
N ILE A 677 -10.17 -3.41 24.92
CA ILE A 677 -9.58 -3.00 26.19
C ILE A 677 -9.59 -4.19 27.13
N GLN A 678 -8.43 -4.49 27.71
CA GLN A 678 -8.32 -5.50 28.74
C GLN A 678 -8.26 -4.79 30.10
N PRO A 679 -9.19 -5.08 31.02
CA PRO A 679 -9.09 -4.56 32.37
C PRO A 679 -7.85 -5.14 33.06
N ASP A 680 -7.35 -4.41 34.05
CA ASP A 680 -6.29 -4.87 34.92
C ASP A 680 -6.69 -6.21 35.58
N PRO A 681 -5.91 -7.28 35.44
CA PRO A 681 -6.30 -8.60 35.91
C PRO A 681 -6.39 -8.69 37.45
N GLU A 682 -5.70 -7.82 38.19
CA GLU A 682 -5.73 -7.82 39.66
C GLU A 682 -6.84 -6.93 40.22
N THR A 683 -7.09 -5.77 39.60
CA THR A 683 -8.03 -4.78 40.14
C THR A 683 -9.35 -4.74 39.38
N GLY A 684 -9.39 -5.23 38.15
CA GLY A 684 -10.51 -5.08 37.22
C GLY A 684 -10.59 -3.68 36.61
N GLU A 685 -9.66 -2.77 36.91
CA GLU A 685 -9.70 -1.38 36.44
C GLU A 685 -9.48 -1.29 34.93
N PHE A 686 -10.23 -0.42 34.27
CA PHE A 686 -10.05 -0.12 32.85
C PHE A 686 -10.08 1.38 32.61
N PHE A 687 -9.44 1.80 31.53
CA PHE A 687 -9.47 3.18 31.04
C PHE A 687 -9.59 3.19 29.52
N VAL A 688 -10.50 4.01 29.01
CA VAL A 688 -10.78 4.16 27.58
C VAL A 688 -10.74 5.62 27.20
N THR A 689 -10.20 5.91 26.02
CA THR A 689 -10.30 7.21 25.36
C THR A 689 -11.17 7.08 24.12
N LEU A 690 -12.13 7.97 23.96
CA LEU A 690 -13.08 7.99 22.84
C LEU A 690 -13.04 9.35 22.14
N PRO A 691 -12.71 9.37 20.84
CA PRO A 691 -12.88 10.57 20.01
C PRO A 691 -14.33 11.09 20.03
N SER A 692 -14.49 12.41 20.01
CA SER A 692 -15.81 13.04 19.98
C SER A 692 -16.47 12.93 18.60
N GLY A 693 -17.79 13.17 18.51
CA GLY A 693 -18.53 13.22 17.24
C GLY A 693 -19.04 11.86 16.73
N ARG A 694 -18.97 10.80 17.54
CA ARG A 694 -19.36 9.42 17.18
C ARG A 694 -20.32 8.81 18.20
N LEU A 695 -21.09 7.83 17.78
CA LEU A 695 -21.92 7.01 18.66
C LEU A 695 -21.21 5.67 18.86
N TYR A 696 -20.82 5.37 20.09
CA TYR A 696 -20.14 4.14 20.42
C TYR A 696 -21.07 3.14 21.09
N SER A 697 -20.76 1.87 20.94
CA SER A 697 -21.17 0.85 21.89
C SER A 697 -19.94 0.21 22.53
N TYR A 698 -20.11 -0.28 23.75
CA TYR A 698 -19.17 -1.21 24.34
C TYR A 698 -19.88 -2.51 24.68
N THR A 699 -19.16 -3.62 24.59
CA THR A 699 -19.58 -4.95 25.02
C THR A 699 -18.48 -5.54 25.89
N VAL A 700 -18.76 -5.82 27.16
CA VAL A 700 -17.90 -6.64 28.02
C VAL A 700 -18.19 -8.10 27.71
N ALA A 701 -17.20 -8.85 27.26
CA ALA A 701 -17.33 -10.26 26.96
C ALA A 701 -16.03 -11.02 27.25
N GLY A 702 -16.12 -12.33 27.47
CA GLY A 702 -14.96 -13.19 27.69
C GLY A 702 -15.37 -14.64 27.87
N PRO A 703 -14.41 -15.57 27.95
CA PRO A 703 -14.70 -16.98 28.18
C PRO A 703 -15.54 -17.17 29.45
N GLY A 704 -16.72 -17.78 29.31
CA GLY A 704 -17.61 -18.05 30.44
C GLY A 704 -18.37 -16.83 31.00
N ILE A 705 -18.32 -15.68 30.34
CA ILE A 705 -18.97 -14.44 30.78
C ILE A 705 -20.21 -14.16 29.92
N TYR A 706 -21.30 -13.73 30.55
CA TYR A 706 -22.44 -13.20 29.81
C TYR A 706 -22.14 -11.80 29.28
N PRO A 707 -22.29 -11.55 27.96
CA PRO A 707 -21.94 -10.26 27.39
C PRO A 707 -22.86 -9.14 27.88
N VAL A 708 -22.28 -8.11 28.52
CA VAL A 708 -23.00 -6.91 28.95
C VAL A 708 -22.64 -5.77 28.01
N SER A 709 -23.65 -5.15 27.40
CA SER A 709 -23.44 -4.07 26.43
C SER A 709 -24.05 -2.76 26.90
N ASN A 710 -23.55 -1.64 26.38
CA ASN A 710 -24.15 -0.31 26.52
C ASN A 710 -23.73 0.58 25.35
N ASN A 711 -24.33 1.76 25.24
CA ASN A 711 -23.96 2.77 24.24
C ASN A 711 -23.55 4.10 24.88
N ILE A 712 -22.79 4.88 24.12
CA ILE A 712 -22.21 6.17 24.51
C ILE A 712 -22.33 7.11 23.32
N ASP A 713 -23.24 8.08 23.40
CA ASP A 713 -23.48 9.04 22.33
C ASP A 713 -22.65 10.31 22.50
N LEU A 714 -21.63 10.46 21.65
CA LEU A 714 -20.75 11.63 21.59
C LEU A 714 -21.00 12.49 20.33
N ARG A 715 -22.07 12.25 19.55
CA ARG A 715 -22.30 12.92 18.25
C ARG A 715 -22.51 14.44 18.37
N ASP A 716 -23.32 14.87 19.34
CA ASP A 716 -23.67 16.29 19.54
C ASP A 716 -22.91 16.94 20.69
N ARG A 717 -21.82 16.31 21.16
CA ARG A 717 -21.08 16.75 22.34
C ARG A 717 -19.83 17.53 21.92
N ILE A 718 -19.84 18.83 22.20
CA ILE A 718 -18.67 19.72 22.06
C ILE A 718 -17.77 19.63 23.31
N THR A 719 -18.33 19.25 24.46
CA THR A 719 -17.63 19.09 25.74
C THR A 719 -17.12 17.67 25.95
N VAL A 720 -15.89 17.55 26.44
CA VAL A 720 -15.28 16.32 26.97
C VAL A 720 -16.14 15.76 28.09
N LEU A 721 -16.43 14.46 28.02
CA LEU A 721 -17.05 13.72 29.12
C LEU A 721 -15.99 12.87 29.82
N GLU A 722 -16.00 12.91 31.15
CA GLU A 722 -15.30 11.95 32.01
C GLU A 722 -16.36 11.06 32.65
N ILE A 723 -16.45 9.82 32.20
CA ILE A 723 -17.45 8.85 32.66
C ILE A 723 -16.79 7.89 33.64
N GLU A 724 -17.29 7.84 34.87
CA GLU A 724 -16.92 6.82 35.84
C GLU A 724 -18.04 5.79 35.95
N THR A 725 -17.77 4.56 35.51
CA THR A 725 -18.76 3.48 35.50
C THR A 725 -18.13 2.14 35.81
N ASN A 726 -18.55 1.53 36.93
CA ASN A 726 -18.28 0.12 37.19
C ASN A 726 -19.24 -0.74 36.38
N ILE A 727 -18.74 -1.83 35.82
CA ILE A 727 -19.50 -2.75 34.97
C ILE A 727 -19.49 -4.11 35.65
N GLU A 728 -20.65 -4.51 36.15
CA GLU A 728 -20.88 -5.86 36.65
C GLU A 728 -21.38 -6.73 35.49
N ALA A 729 -20.71 -7.86 35.25
CA ALA A 729 -21.10 -8.84 34.25
C ALA A 729 -21.19 -10.23 34.90
N PRO A 730 -22.34 -10.93 34.83
CA PRO A 730 -22.43 -12.25 35.43
C PRO A 730 -21.68 -13.29 34.58
N THR A 731 -21.11 -14.27 35.25
CA THR A 731 -20.62 -15.49 34.60
C THR A 731 -21.80 -16.35 34.16
N LEU A 732 -21.56 -17.22 33.18
CA LEU A 732 -22.58 -18.17 32.73
C LEU A 732 -22.92 -19.20 33.83
N GLU A 733 -21.98 -19.50 34.72
CA GLU A 733 -22.22 -20.33 35.92
C GLU A 733 -23.19 -19.62 36.87
N GLU A 734 -22.95 -18.34 37.19
CA GLU A 734 -23.87 -17.54 37.99
C GLU A 734 -25.27 -17.48 37.38
N ILE A 735 -25.38 -17.35 36.05
CA ILE A 735 -26.68 -17.37 35.35
C ILE A 735 -27.37 -18.74 35.46
N GLN A 736 -26.62 -19.84 35.37
CA GLN A 736 -27.19 -21.18 35.46
C GLN A 736 -27.61 -21.53 36.90
N GLU A 737 -26.95 -20.99 37.91
CA GLU A 737 -27.25 -21.26 39.32
C GLU A 737 -28.27 -20.29 39.94
N GLY A 738 -28.39 -19.08 39.38
CA GLY A 738 -29.16 -17.99 39.96
C GLY A 738 -30.34 -17.51 39.12
N ASN A 739 -31.30 -16.88 39.79
CA ASN A 739 -32.32 -16.07 39.11
C ASN A 739 -31.76 -14.67 38.87
N ILE A 740 -31.19 -14.43 37.68
CA ILE A 740 -30.51 -13.18 37.32
C ILE A 740 -31.36 -12.37 36.34
N THR A 741 -31.51 -11.07 36.60
CA THR A 741 -32.19 -10.14 35.69
C THR A 741 -31.18 -9.16 35.10
N LEU A 742 -31.13 -9.06 33.76
CA LEU A 742 -30.21 -8.19 33.04
C LEU A 742 -30.96 -7.32 32.03
N PRO A 743 -30.62 -6.02 31.91
CA PRO A 743 -31.20 -5.16 30.87
C PRO A 743 -30.63 -5.48 29.49
N LEU A 744 -31.46 -5.43 28.44
CA LEU A 744 -31.03 -5.49 27.03
C LEU A 744 -30.84 -4.05 26.52
N LYS A 745 -29.64 -3.48 26.72
CA LYS A 745 -29.39 -2.04 26.56
C LYS A 745 -29.20 -1.59 25.10
N ASN A 746 -28.89 -2.48 24.17
CA ASN A 746 -28.77 -2.17 22.74
C ASN A 746 -29.98 -2.69 21.96
N LEU A 747 -31.15 -2.74 22.60
CA LEU A 747 -32.43 -3.04 21.96
C LEU A 747 -33.22 -1.75 21.69
N PHE A 748 -33.34 -1.39 20.42
CA PHE A 748 -33.93 -0.13 19.98
C PHE A 748 -35.30 -0.33 19.32
N PHE A 749 -36.22 0.59 19.63
CA PHE A 749 -37.55 0.69 19.05
C PHE A 749 -37.85 2.16 18.70
N GLU A 750 -38.53 2.41 17.58
CA GLU A 750 -39.13 3.73 17.34
C GLU A 750 -40.24 4.04 18.36
N THR A 751 -40.51 5.34 18.55
CA THR A 751 -41.63 5.82 19.38
C THR A 751 -42.93 5.17 18.95
N ASP A 752 -43.71 4.67 19.91
CA ASP A 752 -44.98 3.95 19.69
C ASP A 752 -44.91 2.69 18.79
N LYS A 753 -43.71 2.19 18.49
CA LYS A 753 -43.53 0.96 17.73
C LYS A 753 -42.90 -0.17 18.55
N TYR A 754 -43.07 -1.39 18.04
CA TYR A 754 -42.50 -2.63 18.58
C TYR A 754 -41.67 -3.40 17.55
N ASP A 755 -41.46 -2.82 16.36
CA ASP A 755 -40.53 -3.35 15.37
C ASP A 755 -39.09 -3.14 15.86
N ILE A 756 -38.34 -4.24 15.94
CA ILE A 756 -36.93 -4.24 16.36
C ILE A 756 -36.10 -3.56 15.28
N GLN A 757 -35.35 -2.53 15.65
CA GLN A 757 -34.50 -1.81 14.71
C GLN A 757 -33.23 -2.63 14.36
N PRO A 758 -32.67 -2.48 13.14
CA PRO A 758 -31.50 -3.23 12.68
C PRO A 758 -30.29 -3.20 13.62
N GLU A 759 -30.06 -2.06 14.29
CA GLU A 759 -29.00 -1.84 15.27
C GLU A 759 -29.07 -2.81 16.46
N SER A 760 -30.23 -3.42 16.71
CA SER A 760 -30.45 -4.37 17.81
C SER A 760 -30.09 -5.83 17.47
N PHE A 761 -29.96 -6.16 16.19
CA PHE A 761 -29.79 -7.55 15.75
C PHE A 761 -28.50 -8.21 16.27
N PRO A 762 -27.34 -7.53 16.36
CA PRO A 762 -26.12 -8.12 16.91
C PRO A 762 -26.29 -8.62 18.36
N GLU A 763 -26.99 -7.86 19.22
CA GLU A 763 -27.25 -8.26 20.61
C GLU A 763 -28.14 -9.52 20.67
N LEU A 764 -29.20 -9.56 19.88
CA LEU A 764 -30.14 -10.70 19.84
C LEU A 764 -29.49 -11.97 19.26
N HIS A 765 -28.60 -11.83 18.27
CA HIS A 765 -27.82 -12.95 17.74
C HIS A 765 -26.92 -13.57 18.81
N ARG A 766 -26.18 -12.74 19.56
CA ARG A 766 -25.32 -13.20 20.66
C ARG A 766 -26.14 -13.90 21.75
N LEU A 767 -27.26 -13.30 22.16
CA LEU A 767 -28.15 -13.90 23.15
C LEU A 767 -28.66 -15.27 22.68
N ALA A 768 -29.16 -15.38 21.44
CA ALA A 768 -29.65 -16.65 20.91
C ALA A 768 -28.56 -17.74 20.89
N GLN A 769 -27.31 -17.38 20.55
CA GLN A 769 -26.19 -18.31 20.57
C GLN A 769 -25.91 -18.84 21.98
N LEU A 770 -25.87 -17.97 22.99
CA LEU A 770 -25.63 -18.34 24.38
C LEU A 770 -26.74 -19.22 24.94
N MET A 771 -28.01 -18.86 24.69
CA MET A 771 -29.14 -19.66 25.14
C MET A 771 -29.13 -21.08 24.57
N LYS A 772 -28.73 -21.24 23.32
CA LYS A 772 -28.58 -22.57 22.69
C LYS A 772 -27.39 -23.35 23.24
N ALA A 773 -26.23 -22.69 23.37
CA ALA A 773 -24.99 -23.33 23.79
C ALA A 773 -25.04 -23.81 25.25
N TYR A 774 -25.67 -23.05 26.14
CA TYR A 774 -25.68 -23.31 27.58
C TYR A 774 -27.04 -23.76 28.12
N GLY A 775 -28.03 -23.96 27.24
CA GLY A 775 -29.37 -24.43 27.63
C GLY A 775 -30.13 -23.46 28.52
N LEU A 776 -29.83 -22.15 28.45
CA LEU A 776 -30.38 -21.15 29.36
C LEU A 776 -31.90 -21.01 29.17
N GLN A 777 -32.63 -20.81 30.28
CA GLN A 777 -34.05 -20.49 30.28
C GLN A 777 -34.27 -19.06 30.74
N ALA A 778 -35.17 -18.33 30.08
CA ALA A 778 -35.42 -16.93 30.41
C ALA A 778 -36.84 -16.45 30.13
N GLU A 779 -37.20 -15.35 30.78
CA GLU A 779 -38.36 -14.51 30.47
C GLU A 779 -37.87 -13.16 29.91
N ILE A 780 -38.40 -12.74 28.77
CA ILE A 780 -38.25 -11.38 28.25
C ILE A 780 -39.33 -10.51 28.88
N ALA A 781 -38.92 -9.53 29.67
CA ALA A 781 -39.79 -8.62 30.40
C ALA A 781 -39.74 -7.22 29.78
N GLY A 782 -40.87 -6.76 29.21
CA GLY A 782 -41.01 -5.42 28.64
C GLY A 782 -41.61 -4.43 29.64
N HIS A 783 -41.08 -3.20 29.67
CA HIS A 783 -41.50 -2.13 30.57
C HIS A 783 -41.70 -0.81 29.81
N THR A 784 -42.52 0.08 30.34
CA THR A 784 -42.72 1.46 29.84
C THR A 784 -42.51 2.47 30.97
N ASP A 785 -42.39 3.75 30.62
CA ASP A 785 -42.55 4.84 31.58
C ASP A 785 -44.04 5.09 31.92
N HIS A 786 -44.29 6.12 32.74
CA HIS A 786 -45.63 6.52 33.15
C HIS A 786 -46.40 7.37 32.11
N MET A 787 -45.79 7.74 30.99
CA MET A 787 -46.43 8.60 29.99
C MET A 787 -47.43 7.79 29.16
N GLY A 788 -48.65 8.29 29.02
CA GLY A 788 -49.71 7.63 28.24
C GLY A 788 -50.68 6.79 29.07
N ASP A 789 -51.58 6.09 28.37
CA ASP A 789 -52.60 5.25 29.01
C ASP A 789 -52.02 3.92 29.52
N ALA A 790 -52.43 3.48 30.71
CA ALA A 790 -51.89 2.28 31.35
C ALA A 790 -52.18 0.99 30.56
N ALA A 791 -53.37 0.86 29.95
CA ALA A 791 -53.71 -0.32 29.15
C ALA A 791 -52.97 -0.33 27.80
N TYR A 792 -52.75 0.85 27.22
CA TYR A 792 -51.88 1.02 26.06
C TYR A 792 -50.45 0.60 26.37
N ASN A 793 -49.86 1.13 27.44
CA ASN A 793 -48.49 0.83 27.89
C ASN A 793 -48.29 -0.66 28.21
N GLN A 794 -49.29 -1.30 28.81
CA GLN A 794 -49.33 -2.74 29.03
C GLN A 794 -49.29 -3.53 27.71
N THR A 795 -50.01 -3.05 26.69
CA THR A 795 -50.05 -3.70 25.37
C THR A 795 -48.72 -3.50 24.63
N LEU A 796 -48.19 -2.28 24.62
CA LEU A 796 -46.93 -1.94 23.96
C LEU A 796 -45.75 -2.73 24.52
N SER A 797 -45.59 -2.76 25.85
CA SER A 797 -44.52 -3.53 26.50
C SER A 797 -44.61 -5.02 26.20
N ARG A 798 -45.83 -5.60 26.21
CA ARG A 798 -46.05 -7.01 25.86
C ARG A 798 -45.67 -7.29 24.40
N ASN A 799 -46.08 -6.42 23.47
CA ASN A 799 -45.75 -6.59 22.05
C ASN A 799 -44.24 -6.50 21.81
N ARG A 800 -43.53 -5.61 22.50
CA ARG A 800 -42.06 -5.53 22.44
C ARG A 800 -41.38 -6.79 22.96
N ALA A 801 -41.82 -7.32 24.11
CA ALA A 801 -41.30 -8.57 24.65
C ALA A 801 -41.56 -9.76 23.70
N GLU A 802 -42.75 -9.84 23.10
CA GLU A 802 -43.08 -10.88 22.13
C GLU A 802 -42.32 -10.76 20.81
N ALA A 803 -42.05 -9.53 20.35
CA ALA A 803 -41.22 -9.30 19.17
C ALA A 803 -39.82 -9.88 19.37
N VAL A 804 -39.21 -9.62 20.54
CA VAL A 804 -37.89 -10.17 20.90
C VAL A 804 -37.93 -11.69 20.97
N ARG A 805 -38.92 -12.27 21.67
CA ARG A 805 -39.10 -13.73 21.73
C ARG A 805 -39.22 -14.34 20.35
N THR A 806 -40.10 -13.80 19.51
CA THR A 806 -40.32 -14.27 18.13
C THR A 806 -39.03 -14.26 17.33
N TYR A 807 -38.24 -13.20 17.48
CA TYR A 807 -36.95 -13.09 16.81
C TYR A 807 -35.95 -14.14 17.30
N LEU A 808 -35.84 -14.38 18.61
CA LEU A 808 -34.98 -15.42 19.17
C LEU A 808 -35.37 -16.83 18.70
N LEU A 809 -36.67 -17.13 18.58
CA LEU A 809 -37.15 -18.39 18.02
C LEU A 809 -36.76 -18.54 16.54
N ALA A 810 -36.83 -17.46 15.76
CA ALA A 810 -36.38 -17.47 14.36
C ALA A 810 -34.87 -17.75 14.23
N LEU A 811 -34.07 -17.43 15.26
CA LEU A 811 -32.64 -17.76 15.36
C LEU A 811 -32.36 -19.17 15.92
N GLY A 812 -33.42 -19.95 16.15
CA GLY A 812 -33.35 -21.36 16.55
C GLY A 812 -33.29 -21.61 18.06
N VAL A 813 -33.61 -20.63 18.91
CA VAL A 813 -33.86 -20.88 20.34
C VAL A 813 -35.14 -21.71 20.47
N ALA A 814 -35.16 -22.72 21.35
CA ALA A 814 -36.32 -23.60 21.47
C ALA A 814 -37.50 -22.86 22.14
N ASP A 815 -38.73 -23.16 21.71
CA ASP A 815 -39.98 -22.49 22.15
C ASP A 815 -40.17 -22.47 23.68
N GLY A 816 -39.70 -23.54 24.36
CA GLY A 816 -39.77 -23.68 25.81
C GLY A 816 -38.64 -22.98 26.59
N GLN A 817 -37.61 -22.44 25.93
CA GLN A 817 -36.50 -21.75 26.60
C GLN A 817 -36.81 -20.27 26.88
N VAL A 818 -37.73 -19.66 26.13
CA VAL A 818 -38.02 -18.22 26.23
C VAL A 818 -39.52 -17.99 26.40
N SER A 819 -39.87 -17.23 27.43
CA SER A 819 -41.22 -16.66 27.62
C SER A 819 -41.19 -15.14 27.48
N ALA A 820 -42.33 -14.49 27.23
CA ALA A 820 -42.42 -13.05 27.09
C ALA A 820 -43.58 -12.49 27.94
N THR A 821 -43.31 -11.43 28.70
CA THR A 821 -44.29 -10.75 29.55
C THR A 821 -44.15 -9.23 29.42
N GLY A 822 -45.26 -8.53 29.27
CA GLY A 822 -45.30 -7.07 29.42
C GLY A 822 -45.68 -6.69 30.86
N TYR A 823 -44.96 -5.75 31.45
CA TYR A 823 -45.25 -5.21 32.79
C TYR A 823 -45.78 -3.77 32.75
N GLY A 824 -45.83 -3.15 31.56
CA GLY A 824 -46.23 -1.76 31.39
C GLY A 824 -45.44 -0.82 32.31
N LEU A 825 -46.15 0.08 32.96
CA LEU A 825 -45.58 1.08 33.90
C LEU A 825 -45.50 0.59 35.36
N SER A 826 -45.80 -0.68 35.64
CA SER A 826 -45.99 -1.19 37.01
C SER A 826 -44.69 -1.44 37.79
N GLN A 827 -43.53 -1.48 37.12
CA GLN A 827 -42.22 -1.79 37.71
C GLN A 827 -41.14 -0.77 37.30
N PRO A 828 -41.25 0.50 37.76
CA PRO A 828 -40.23 1.51 37.50
C PRO A 828 -38.93 1.19 38.25
N VAL A 829 -37.80 1.42 37.60
CA VAL A 829 -36.43 1.28 38.14
C VAL A 829 -35.76 2.62 38.40
N ALA A 830 -36.34 3.71 37.89
CA ALA A 830 -35.88 5.07 38.09
C ALA A 830 -37.07 6.02 38.27
N ASP A 831 -36.76 7.25 38.68
CA ASP A 831 -37.76 8.32 38.76
C ASP A 831 -38.43 8.56 37.40
N ASN A 832 -39.71 8.90 37.41
CA ASN A 832 -40.50 9.16 36.21
C ASN A 832 -40.60 10.67 35.90
N GLU A 833 -40.17 11.52 36.82
CA GLU A 833 -40.24 12.98 36.66
C GLU A 833 -39.20 13.51 35.66
N THR A 834 -38.03 12.87 35.54
CA THR A 834 -36.95 13.27 34.61
C THR A 834 -36.99 12.48 33.30
N GLU A 835 -36.45 13.06 32.21
CA GLU A 835 -36.38 12.34 30.94
C GLU A 835 -35.39 11.17 31.00
N GLU A 836 -34.27 11.35 31.71
CA GLU A 836 -33.29 10.31 31.96
C GLU A 836 -33.91 9.13 32.71
N GLY A 837 -34.71 9.41 33.76
CA GLY A 837 -35.37 8.37 34.52
C GLY A 837 -36.50 7.67 33.74
N ARG A 838 -37.28 8.40 32.94
CA ARG A 838 -38.23 7.78 32.00
C ARG A 838 -37.53 6.90 30.97
N ALA A 839 -36.39 7.32 30.43
CA ALA A 839 -35.60 6.51 29.51
C ALA A 839 -35.16 5.17 30.13
N LEU A 840 -34.73 5.17 31.40
CA LEU A 840 -34.42 3.94 32.13
C LEU A 840 -35.64 3.03 32.37
N ASN A 841 -36.84 3.61 32.51
CA ASN A 841 -38.08 2.85 32.68
C ASN A 841 -38.61 2.25 31.37
N ARG A 842 -38.34 2.89 30.22
CA ARG A 842 -38.62 2.36 28.87
C ARG A 842 -37.58 1.31 28.47
N ARG A 843 -37.63 0.13 29.08
CA ARG A 843 -36.63 -0.93 28.90
C ARG A 843 -37.24 -2.28 28.55
N VAL A 844 -36.40 -3.16 28.02
CA VAL A 844 -36.63 -4.61 28.01
C VAL A 844 -35.49 -5.25 28.79
N GLU A 845 -35.82 -6.23 29.63
CA GLU A 845 -34.86 -6.99 30.41
C GLU A 845 -35.07 -8.48 30.17
N ILE A 846 -34.00 -9.26 30.33
CA ILE A 846 -34.04 -10.71 30.33
C ILE A 846 -33.91 -11.21 31.76
N ARG A 847 -34.82 -12.09 32.18
CA ARG A 847 -34.84 -12.72 33.50
C ARG A 847 -34.48 -14.18 33.32
N PHE A 848 -33.22 -14.52 33.56
CA PHE A 848 -32.76 -15.90 33.56
C PHE A 848 -33.31 -16.65 34.76
N LYS A 849 -33.68 -17.91 34.53
CA LYS A 849 -34.11 -18.85 35.56
C LYS A 849 -32.98 -19.83 35.81
N GLY A 850 -32.52 -19.89 37.05
CA GLY A 850 -31.54 -20.89 37.45
C GLY A 850 -32.08 -22.30 37.24
N ASN A 851 -31.20 -23.25 36.97
CA ASN A 851 -31.55 -24.66 36.90
C ASN A 851 -31.96 -25.14 38.29
N GLU A 852 -33.27 -25.29 38.54
CA GLU A 852 -33.74 -25.96 39.74
C GLU A 852 -33.43 -27.47 39.67
N GLY A 853 -32.28 -27.88 40.23
CA GLY A 853 -31.91 -29.28 40.51
C GLY A 853 -30.44 -29.59 40.15
N VAL A 854 -29.62 -30.30 40.93
CA VAL A 854 -29.81 -31.23 42.05
C VAL A 854 -28.54 -31.11 42.91
N LYS A 855 -28.65 -30.72 44.19
CA LYS A 855 -27.55 -30.97 45.13
C LYS A 855 -27.51 -32.48 45.38
N GLU A 856 -26.59 -33.20 44.74
CA GLU A 856 -26.16 -34.53 45.20
C GLU A 856 -25.04 -34.40 46.24
#